data_AF-A0A2V9TF62-F1
#
_entry.id   AF-A0A2V9TF62-F1
#
_cell.length_a   1.000
_cell.length_b   1.000
_cell.length_c   1.000
_cell.angle_alpha   90.00
_cell.angle_beta   90.00
_cell.angle_gamma   90.00
#
_symmetry.space_group_name_H-M   'P 1'
#
loop_
_entity.id
_entity.type
_entity.pdbx_description
1 polymer ?
#
loop_
_entity_poly.entity_id
_entity_poly.type
_entity_poly.pdbx_seq_one_letter_code
_entity_poly.pdbx_strand_id
1 'polypeptide(L)'
;MKPAAWFVLAFLALASVITITACGGGGSSSASASAPITVSVSASSNSVQTGGTDSFTATELNDVSGRGVTWTVSCSASQCGTVSPTATPSGIATTYYAPTTPPASDVTITVKATSVADGSKSGSSSITFSAITVSVSQATAIVQAGQTLLISGTANNDPSGQGVKWSISPTSGAGTLSNANNNDVTYNAPATPPVSDLTLTVTATSVADPTKSATVAITVPSVTVSVTAPATTVIAGGTAPNIVAIVGHDPSNKGVTWSVSCSPGPCGSVSLTATPSGAPTTYIAPTTPPSADLPVTITAVSVAKPIVSASVTITVLAISVSVTAPANTTNVPAGGTVPNIVATVNNDPSHQGVTWAILPCGVPQCGSISANASASGVPITYTAPTTPPASDLGVTIVATSVSDTAQTGAIAITVLAITISISPASALIPVNAISSLNKTPFTPKVSNDASNQGASWTLTQGTTPCLAAVCGTVTPAITTGCTPSCTPTDYAAPATVPPSASVTLTATSVADPTKLASVTITLTAGTVKIIPANLNFGTLNLKFVRNRILPTTLTNTGSSVLSITAKTITGLTPNAYTVVNDMCGATVASGSSCDISVKFAPGLAGRYFANLTISDNDISSPQQVPLSGTACSGIRCFGQADIRSALVRNAINAVPTPSGPNKVGTRVIDLVDSMRSDPYHATGARRELAVRFWYPTAFTRGCKPAPYASSSVWNYLAQLERVPAPRVKTNSCQDAAITLGTHPVVVFTHGYTGTFTDYTFLFEDLASRGYVVASVGHTFETTAVEFSDGRMVKSVLGSHIGNTLRIDGQSTSLAVAVRLSDLKFVMDELERLNVSDASPFAGKLDLSRIALAGHSLGGLTALLGVELDSRFRAGISIDGVMPGSLFSPTDKPIMMLFARGDHWDADTCHLWKGLRGPRLAVNLKGAEHLTPSDAVWLANGAIKTGTVGMTRTVGSVRDYVAGFLDANLNGKPMDDRLLMGLSVNYPDVEVTTRPSCGGAQEDTQK
;
A
#
# COMPACT_ATOMS: atom_id res chain seq x y z
N MET A 1 -7.47 40.82 -46.95
CA MET A 1 -7.08 42.17 -46.48
C MET A 1 -5.60 42.40 -46.81
N LYS A 2 -5.27 43.65 -47.14
CA LYS A 2 -4.12 44.17 -47.91
C LYS A 2 -2.70 44.01 -47.27
N PRO A 3 -1.60 44.27 -48.02
CA PRO A 3 -0.41 43.41 -48.13
C PRO A 3 0.96 44.18 -48.08
N ALA A 4 2.02 43.63 -48.72
CA ALA A 4 3.30 44.22 -49.20
C ALA A 4 4.57 43.62 -48.51
N ALA A 5 5.75 43.45 -49.14
CA ALA A 5 6.29 44.02 -50.38
C ALA A 5 7.36 43.11 -51.03
N TRP A 6 7.63 43.38 -52.31
CA TRP A 6 8.65 42.85 -53.21
C TRP A 6 9.67 43.97 -53.54
N PHE A 7 10.93 43.58 -53.85
CA PHE A 7 11.87 44.14 -54.86
C PHE A 7 12.51 45.57 -54.75
N VAL A 8 13.87 45.59 -54.83
CA VAL A 8 14.74 46.25 -55.87
C VAL A 8 15.56 47.55 -55.64
N LEU A 9 16.85 47.48 -56.08
CA LEU A 9 17.87 48.50 -56.54
C LEU A 9 18.31 49.63 -55.57
N ALA A 10 19.49 50.30 -55.62
CA ALA A 10 20.76 50.24 -56.38
C ALA A 10 21.72 51.37 -55.91
N PHE A 11 22.88 51.48 -56.59
CA PHE A 11 23.81 52.61 -56.78
C PHE A 11 24.90 52.87 -55.72
N LEU A 12 26.05 53.52 -55.98
CA LEU A 12 27.03 53.69 -57.09
C LEU A 12 27.95 54.85 -56.60
N ALA A 13 29.25 54.77 -56.92
CA ALA A 13 30.23 55.86 -57.02
C ALA A 13 30.65 56.67 -55.77
N LEU A 14 31.96 56.79 -55.55
CA LEU A 14 32.66 58.06 -55.72
C LEU A 14 34.18 57.86 -55.77
N ALA A 15 34.84 58.65 -56.61
CA ALA A 15 36.29 58.72 -56.75
C ALA A 15 36.78 60.15 -56.47
N SER A 16 37.99 60.21 -55.90
CA SER A 16 39.09 61.17 -56.16
C SER A 16 39.21 62.56 -55.47
N VAL A 17 40.33 62.67 -54.72
CA VAL A 17 41.43 63.69 -54.77
C VAL A 17 41.29 64.97 -53.92
N ILE A 18 42.34 65.29 -53.12
CA ILE A 18 43.26 66.47 -53.23
C ILE A 18 44.23 66.57 -52.00
N THR A 19 45.50 66.84 -52.34
CA THR A 19 46.80 67.26 -51.73
C THR A 19 46.86 67.94 -50.31
N ILE A 20 48.00 68.21 -49.62
CA ILE A 20 49.22 69.05 -49.92
C ILE A 20 50.41 68.82 -48.90
N THR A 21 51.68 68.75 -49.42
CA THR A 21 53.09 69.11 -48.97
C THR A 21 53.63 68.96 -47.51
N ALA A 22 54.94 68.74 -47.18
CA ALA A 22 56.21 69.28 -47.74
C ALA A 22 57.54 68.52 -47.35
N CYS A 23 58.57 68.70 -48.20
CA CYS A 23 60.06 68.76 -48.07
C CYS A 23 60.97 67.65 -47.45
N GLY A 24 62.04 67.29 -48.19
CA GLY A 24 63.36 66.89 -47.63
C GLY A 24 64.21 65.84 -48.38
N GLY A 25 65.10 66.28 -49.29
CA GLY A 25 66.47 65.81 -49.54
C GLY A 25 66.85 64.32 -49.80
N GLY A 26 67.40 64.07 -51.00
CA GLY A 26 68.73 63.46 -51.17
C GLY A 26 68.90 61.92 -51.25
N GLY A 27 69.22 61.45 -52.47
CA GLY A 27 70.30 60.48 -52.68
C GLY A 27 69.96 58.98 -52.76
N SER A 28 70.63 58.34 -53.73
CA SER A 28 70.91 56.90 -53.92
C SER A 28 69.90 56.03 -54.69
N SER A 29 70.45 55.43 -55.74
CA SER A 29 69.92 54.48 -56.71
C SER A 29 69.60 53.10 -56.12
N SER A 30 68.44 52.53 -56.46
CA SER A 30 68.17 51.09 -56.36
C SER A 30 67.14 50.65 -57.42
N ALA A 31 67.45 49.57 -58.15
CA ALA A 31 66.61 48.97 -59.19
C ALA A 31 65.23 48.51 -58.69
N SER A 32 64.15 48.76 -59.45
CA SER A 32 62.83 48.21 -59.16
C SER A 32 62.66 46.83 -59.81
N ALA A 33 62.48 45.80 -58.99
CA ALA A 33 62.05 44.47 -59.42
C ALA A 33 60.60 44.49 -59.94
N SER A 34 60.35 43.75 -61.03
CA SER A 34 59.01 43.52 -61.59
C SER A 34 58.10 42.84 -60.56
N ALA A 35 56.83 43.27 -60.45
CA ALA A 35 55.83 42.62 -59.60
C ALA A 35 55.56 41.16 -60.06
N PRO A 36 55.34 40.20 -59.14
CA PRO A 36 55.10 38.80 -59.50
C PRO A 36 53.73 38.60 -60.17
N ILE A 37 53.65 37.63 -61.08
CA ILE A 37 52.40 37.21 -61.74
C ILE A 37 51.43 36.60 -60.71
N THR A 38 50.15 36.95 -60.81
CA THR A 38 49.07 36.38 -60.00
C THR A 38 47.91 35.95 -60.88
N VAL A 39 47.30 34.79 -60.57
CA VAL A 39 46.16 34.21 -61.31
C VAL A 39 44.99 33.98 -60.36
N SER A 40 43.82 34.52 -60.68
CA SER A 40 42.54 34.22 -60.01
C SER A 40 41.57 33.56 -60.98
N VAL A 41 40.69 32.68 -60.48
CA VAL A 41 39.71 31.94 -61.28
C VAL A 41 38.32 32.06 -60.64
N SER A 42 37.30 32.27 -61.46
CA SER A 42 35.90 32.24 -61.05
C SER A 42 35.06 31.35 -61.97
N ALA A 43 34.12 30.61 -61.39
CA ALA A 43 33.09 29.87 -62.11
C ALA A 43 31.81 30.71 -62.26
N SER A 44 31.00 30.45 -63.28
CA SER A 44 29.68 31.10 -63.42
C SER A 44 28.59 30.50 -62.55
N SER A 45 28.76 29.28 -62.03
CA SER A 45 27.80 28.62 -61.15
C SER A 45 28.50 27.89 -59.99
N ASN A 46 27.70 27.38 -59.04
CA ASN A 46 28.21 26.54 -57.95
C ASN A 46 28.05 25.04 -58.24
N SER A 47 27.29 24.66 -59.27
CA SER A 47 26.99 23.26 -59.56
C SER A 47 26.61 23.07 -61.02
N VAL A 48 26.95 21.90 -61.55
CA VAL A 48 26.65 21.50 -62.91
C VAL A 48 25.96 20.13 -62.91
N GLN A 49 24.99 19.99 -63.81
CA GLN A 49 24.25 18.75 -64.02
C GLN A 49 24.96 17.85 -65.04
N THR A 50 24.56 16.59 -65.10
CA THR A 50 25.08 15.63 -66.08
C THR A 50 24.89 16.13 -67.51
N GLY A 51 25.96 16.07 -68.32
CA GLY A 51 25.99 16.60 -69.69
C GLY A 51 25.88 18.13 -69.78
N GLY A 52 25.82 18.83 -68.65
CA GLY A 52 25.79 20.29 -68.58
C GLY A 52 27.17 20.92 -68.81
N THR A 53 27.17 22.24 -68.90
CA THR A 53 28.40 23.03 -69.03
C THR A 53 28.41 24.17 -68.02
N ASP A 54 29.60 24.61 -67.65
CA ASP A 54 29.79 25.81 -66.83
C ASP A 54 30.99 26.60 -67.32
N SER A 55 30.95 27.93 -67.24
CA SER A 55 32.05 28.78 -67.72
C SER A 55 33.01 29.15 -66.59
N PHE A 56 34.31 29.13 -66.89
CA PHE A 56 35.37 29.51 -65.96
C PHE A 56 36.21 30.62 -66.58
N THR A 57 36.39 31.73 -65.86
CA THR A 57 37.20 32.87 -66.29
C THR A 57 38.42 33.02 -65.38
N ALA A 58 39.60 33.17 -65.98
CA ALA A 58 40.83 33.45 -65.24
C ALA A 58 41.27 34.89 -65.49
N THR A 59 41.69 35.59 -64.43
CA THR A 59 42.33 36.90 -64.55
C THR A 59 43.79 36.77 -64.12
N GLU A 60 44.68 37.06 -65.05
CA GLU A 60 46.13 37.12 -64.85
C GLU A 60 46.58 38.58 -64.81
N LEU A 61 47.33 38.95 -63.78
CA LEU A 61 47.91 40.28 -63.58
C LEU A 61 49.44 40.21 -63.59
N ASN A 62 50.07 41.30 -64.02
CA ASN A 62 51.53 41.47 -64.12
C ASN A 62 52.23 40.57 -65.16
N ASP A 63 51.50 39.96 -66.10
CA ASP A 63 52.08 39.31 -67.28
C ASP A 63 52.32 40.33 -68.41
N VAL A 64 53.55 40.84 -68.48
CA VAL A 64 53.98 41.78 -69.53
C VAL A 64 54.04 41.14 -70.94
N SER A 65 53.98 39.81 -71.04
CA SER A 65 54.06 39.07 -72.30
C SER A 65 52.71 38.66 -72.88
N GLY A 66 51.62 38.84 -72.13
CA GLY A 66 50.24 38.60 -72.57
C GLY A 66 49.98 37.17 -73.05
N ARG A 67 50.65 36.16 -72.47
CA ARG A 67 50.63 34.77 -72.93
C ARG A 67 49.42 33.98 -72.40
N GLY A 68 48.72 34.50 -71.40
CA GLY A 68 47.48 33.94 -70.88
C GLY A 68 47.68 32.68 -70.04
N VAL A 69 46.61 31.88 -69.91
CA VAL A 69 46.57 30.71 -69.02
C VAL A 69 46.27 29.41 -69.77
N THR A 70 46.73 28.30 -69.20
CA THR A 70 46.33 26.93 -69.57
C THR A 70 45.41 26.34 -68.50
N TRP A 71 44.43 25.55 -68.93
CA TRP A 71 43.37 25.03 -68.07
C TRP A 71 43.50 23.53 -67.84
N THR A 72 43.29 23.10 -66.59
CA THR A 72 43.27 21.69 -66.18
C THR A 72 42.07 21.42 -65.28
N VAL A 73 41.55 20.19 -65.30
CA VAL A 73 40.40 19.77 -64.49
C VAL A 73 40.82 18.58 -63.63
N SER A 74 40.36 18.57 -62.37
CA SER A 74 40.57 17.47 -61.43
C SER A 74 39.33 17.21 -60.58
N CYS A 75 39.09 15.95 -60.24
CA CYS A 75 38.01 15.51 -59.35
C CYS A 75 38.35 14.13 -58.75
N SER A 76 37.52 13.65 -57.82
CA SER A 76 37.68 12.32 -57.19
C SER A 76 37.03 11.16 -57.97
N ALA A 77 36.27 11.44 -59.04
CA ALA A 77 35.62 10.45 -59.88
C ALA A 77 36.53 9.97 -61.04
N SER A 78 36.18 8.83 -61.66
CA SER A 78 36.92 8.25 -62.80
C SER A 78 36.86 9.08 -64.08
N GLN A 79 35.84 9.94 -64.22
CA GLN A 79 35.69 10.90 -65.32
C GLN A 79 35.36 12.27 -64.75
N CYS A 80 36.26 13.24 -64.92
CA CYS A 80 36.14 14.57 -64.33
C CYS A 80 35.66 15.65 -65.30
N GLY A 81 35.19 15.26 -66.49
CA GLY A 81 34.85 16.18 -67.56
C GLY A 81 36.07 16.81 -68.24
N THR A 82 35.82 17.78 -69.10
CA THR A 82 36.87 18.44 -69.92
C THR A 82 36.63 19.93 -70.01
N VAL A 83 37.67 20.71 -70.30
CA VAL A 83 37.57 22.14 -70.61
C VAL A 83 37.94 22.41 -72.06
N SER A 84 37.23 23.34 -72.71
CA SER A 84 37.56 23.81 -74.06
C SER A 84 37.26 25.30 -74.21
N PRO A 85 38.19 26.12 -74.74
CA PRO A 85 39.55 25.76 -75.15
C PRO A 85 40.51 25.54 -73.96
N THR A 86 41.51 24.66 -74.10
CA THR A 86 42.46 24.32 -73.02
C THR A 86 43.49 25.42 -72.72
N ALA A 87 43.50 26.51 -73.48
CA ALA A 87 44.26 27.73 -73.20
C ALA A 87 43.45 28.96 -73.62
N THR A 88 43.48 30.02 -72.81
CA THR A 88 42.80 31.29 -73.10
C THR A 88 43.67 32.49 -72.73
N PRO A 89 43.52 33.64 -73.41
CA PRO A 89 44.03 34.91 -72.91
C PRO A 89 43.41 35.26 -71.54
N SER A 90 44.11 36.08 -70.76
CA SER A 90 43.57 36.64 -69.50
C SER A 90 42.22 37.33 -69.74
N GLY A 91 41.24 37.06 -68.88
CA GLY A 91 39.88 37.59 -68.96
C GLY A 91 38.95 36.88 -69.94
N ILE A 92 39.43 35.89 -70.70
CA ILE A 92 38.60 35.08 -71.62
C ILE A 92 38.27 33.73 -70.98
N ALA A 93 36.97 33.39 -70.99
CA ALA A 93 36.46 32.18 -70.37
C ALA A 93 36.80 30.90 -71.15
N THR A 94 37.03 29.81 -70.43
CA THR A 94 36.92 28.43 -70.94
C THR A 94 35.58 27.84 -70.53
N THR A 95 35.05 26.91 -71.32
CA THR A 95 33.85 26.15 -70.96
C THR A 95 34.25 24.79 -70.40
N TYR A 96 33.77 24.47 -69.20
CA TYR A 96 33.79 23.12 -68.64
C TYR A 96 32.60 22.32 -69.17
N TYR A 97 32.85 21.07 -69.57
CA TYR A 97 31.87 20.10 -70.03
C TYR A 97 31.82 18.94 -69.05
N ALA A 98 30.67 18.78 -68.39
CA ALA A 98 30.45 17.68 -67.46
C ALA A 98 30.31 16.34 -68.20
N PRO A 99 30.70 15.21 -67.57
CA PRO A 99 30.43 13.89 -68.12
C PRO A 99 28.95 13.66 -68.43
N THR A 100 28.65 12.81 -69.41
CA THR A 100 27.28 12.46 -69.81
C THR A 100 26.64 11.37 -68.94
N THR A 101 27.38 10.81 -67.98
CA THR A 101 26.89 9.84 -67.00
C THR A 101 26.85 10.46 -65.60
N PRO A 102 25.71 10.40 -64.88
CA PRO A 102 25.60 10.96 -63.54
C PRO A 102 26.57 10.28 -62.55
N PRO A 103 27.05 10.99 -61.52
CA PRO A 103 27.91 10.41 -60.52
C PRO A 103 27.07 9.62 -59.50
N ALA A 104 27.65 8.60 -58.87
CA ALA A 104 26.97 7.78 -57.86
C ALA A 104 26.60 8.58 -56.57
N SER A 105 27.35 9.65 -56.31
CA SER A 105 27.16 10.65 -55.26
C SER A 105 27.68 12.00 -55.75
N ASP A 106 27.36 13.11 -55.09
CA ASP A 106 27.87 14.43 -55.48
C ASP A 106 29.41 14.45 -55.51
N VAL A 107 29.99 14.99 -56.59
CA VAL A 107 31.45 15.05 -56.83
C VAL A 107 31.89 16.50 -56.97
N THR A 108 32.91 16.92 -56.23
CA THR A 108 33.50 18.26 -56.42
C THR A 108 34.46 18.26 -57.60
N ILE A 109 34.20 19.12 -58.59
CA ILE A 109 35.06 19.37 -59.74
C ILE A 109 35.89 20.61 -59.46
N THR A 110 37.20 20.54 -59.65
CA THR A 110 38.13 21.67 -59.50
C THR A 110 38.81 21.98 -60.82
N VAL A 111 38.63 23.21 -61.30
CA VAL A 111 39.22 23.72 -62.55
C VAL A 111 40.33 24.70 -62.19
N LYS A 112 41.56 24.43 -62.67
CA LYS A 112 42.77 25.18 -62.37
C LYS A 112 43.31 25.85 -63.63
N ALA A 113 43.54 27.16 -63.54
CA ALA A 113 44.25 27.95 -64.54
C ALA A 113 45.71 28.16 -64.12
N THR A 114 46.66 27.84 -64.99
CA THR A 114 48.11 28.02 -64.77
C THR A 114 48.65 29.02 -65.78
N SER A 115 49.37 30.04 -65.32
CA SER A 115 49.99 31.05 -66.18
C SER A 115 50.95 30.39 -67.18
N VAL A 116 50.89 30.83 -68.44
CA VAL A 116 51.83 30.41 -69.50
C VAL A 116 53.15 31.17 -69.40
N ALA A 117 53.13 32.37 -68.83
CA ALA A 117 54.32 33.20 -68.62
C ALA A 117 55.14 32.75 -67.39
N ASP A 118 54.48 32.28 -66.33
CA ASP A 118 55.11 31.68 -65.14
C ASP A 118 54.33 30.44 -64.69
N GLY A 119 54.79 29.26 -65.12
CA GLY A 119 54.16 27.97 -64.80
C GLY A 119 54.10 27.63 -63.30
N SER A 120 54.76 28.41 -62.42
CA SER A 120 54.64 28.27 -60.97
C SER A 120 53.41 28.97 -60.38
N LYS A 121 52.70 29.81 -61.16
CA LYS A 121 51.54 30.59 -60.71
C LYS A 121 50.25 30.02 -61.27
N SER A 122 49.28 29.79 -60.38
CA SER A 122 47.97 29.24 -60.76
C SER A 122 46.88 29.67 -59.79
N GLY A 123 45.64 29.73 -60.28
CA GLY A 123 44.42 29.86 -59.49
C GLY A 123 43.45 28.73 -59.80
N SER A 124 42.49 28.47 -58.92
CA SER A 124 41.47 27.44 -59.13
C SER A 124 40.12 27.84 -58.56
N SER A 125 39.05 27.29 -59.15
CA SER A 125 37.68 27.38 -58.63
C SER A 125 37.02 25.99 -58.72
N SER A 126 36.04 25.74 -57.86
CA SER A 126 35.38 24.44 -57.78
C SER A 126 33.86 24.56 -57.90
N ILE A 127 33.23 23.54 -58.50
CA ILE A 127 31.78 23.39 -58.65
C ILE A 127 31.36 21.97 -58.29
N THR A 128 30.10 21.75 -57.90
CA THR A 128 29.57 20.42 -57.58
C THR A 128 28.93 19.77 -58.80
N PHE A 129 29.33 18.54 -59.11
CA PHE A 129 28.67 17.66 -60.06
C PHE A 129 27.65 16.78 -59.30
N SER A 130 26.36 17.07 -59.46
CA SER A 130 25.30 16.49 -58.62
C SER A 130 24.83 15.10 -59.07
N ALA A 131 24.57 14.21 -58.11
CA ALA A 131 23.98 12.88 -58.33
C ALA A 131 22.45 12.92 -58.40
N ILE A 132 21.85 11.86 -58.96
CA ILE A 132 20.39 11.66 -58.98
C ILE A 132 19.89 11.42 -57.56
N THR A 133 18.80 12.09 -57.17
CA THR A 133 18.08 11.84 -55.91
C THR A 133 16.58 11.69 -56.17
N VAL A 134 15.86 11.01 -55.26
CA VAL A 134 14.40 10.84 -55.35
C VAL A 134 13.72 11.46 -54.14
N SER A 135 12.66 12.21 -54.37
CA SER A 135 11.81 12.79 -53.33
C SER A 135 10.33 12.47 -53.58
N VAL A 136 9.54 12.41 -52.51
CA VAL A 136 8.09 12.16 -52.54
C VAL A 136 7.34 13.30 -51.84
N SER A 137 6.08 13.53 -52.21
CA SER A 137 5.26 14.62 -51.67
C SER A 137 4.97 14.53 -50.17
N GLN A 138 5.00 13.32 -49.60
CA GLN A 138 4.72 13.06 -48.18
C GLN A 138 5.43 11.79 -47.70
N ALA A 139 5.83 11.75 -46.42
CA ALA A 139 6.46 10.57 -45.83
C ALA A 139 5.46 9.56 -45.24
N THR A 140 4.28 10.03 -44.80
CA THR A 140 3.25 9.21 -44.14
C THR A 140 1.83 9.60 -44.56
N ALA A 141 0.87 8.66 -44.50
CA ALA A 141 -0.55 8.92 -44.73
C ALA A 141 -1.48 7.95 -43.96
N ILE A 142 -2.71 8.37 -43.67
CA ILE A 142 -3.80 7.48 -43.23
C ILE A 142 -4.91 7.54 -44.29
N VAL A 143 -5.33 6.39 -44.80
CA VAL A 143 -6.35 6.29 -45.87
C VAL A 143 -7.43 5.34 -45.42
N GLN A 144 -8.68 5.78 -45.41
CA GLN A 144 -9.82 4.92 -45.06
C GLN A 144 -10.04 3.86 -46.14
N ALA A 145 -10.59 2.71 -45.76
CA ALA A 145 -10.98 1.69 -46.73
C ALA A 145 -11.94 2.28 -47.79
N GLY A 146 -11.72 1.91 -49.05
CA GLY A 146 -12.45 2.40 -50.22
C GLY A 146 -12.08 3.81 -50.69
N GLN A 147 -11.15 4.50 -50.03
CA GLN A 147 -10.64 5.82 -50.44
C GLN A 147 -9.34 5.72 -51.24
N THR A 148 -8.97 6.84 -51.87
CA THR A 148 -7.75 6.96 -52.68
C THR A 148 -6.85 8.08 -52.17
N LEU A 149 -5.55 8.00 -52.49
CA LEU A 149 -4.54 9.00 -52.15
C LEU A 149 -3.62 9.23 -53.35
N LEU A 150 -3.46 10.48 -53.77
CA LEU A 150 -2.49 10.88 -54.80
C LEU A 150 -1.13 11.14 -54.15
N ILE A 151 -0.06 10.58 -54.72
CA ILE A 151 1.32 10.70 -54.24
C ILE A 151 2.19 11.14 -55.43
N SER A 152 2.93 12.24 -55.25
CA SER A 152 3.85 12.75 -56.27
C SER A 152 5.29 12.38 -55.94
N GLY A 153 6.06 12.04 -56.95
CA GLY A 153 7.47 11.65 -56.87
C GLY A 153 8.30 12.40 -57.89
N THR A 154 9.53 12.73 -57.54
CA THR A 154 10.43 13.51 -58.40
C THR A 154 11.82 12.89 -58.36
N ALA A 155 12.36 12.58 -59.54
CA ALA A 155 13.77 12.28 -59.71
C ALA A 155 14.51 13.60 -59.99
N ASN A 156 15.20 14.12 -58.98
CA ASN A 156 15.99 15.34 -59.12
C ASN A 156 17.32 15.01 -59.82
N ASN A 157 17.84 15.97 -60.58
CA ASN A 157 19.08 15.83 -61.34
C ASN A 157 19.04 14.70 -62.40
N ASP A 158 17.86 14.36 -62.91
CA ASP A 158 17.68 13.37 -63.99
C ASP A 158 17.79 14.04 -65.38
N PRO A 159 18.92 13.91 -66.08
CA PRO A 159 19.13 14.54 -67.38
C PRO A 159 18.26 13.92 -68.49
N SER A 160 17.75 12.71 -68.28
CA SER A 160 16.93 11.96 -69.24
C SER A 160 15.43 12.24 -69.06
N GLY A 161 15.04 12.92 -67.98
CA GLY A 161 13.64 13.23 -67.68
C GLY A 161 12.74 12.01 -67.56
N GLN A 162 13.31 10.84 -67.25
CA GLN A 162 12.58 9.57 -67.17
C GLN A 162 11.77 9.43 -65.86
N GLY A 163 12.09 10.21 -64.83
CA GLY A 163 11.26 10.32 -63.64
C GLY A 163 11.38 9.11 -62.70
N VAL A 164 10.25 8.73 -62.08
CA VAL A 164 10.17 7.62 -61.11
C VAL A 164 9.16 6.54 -61.54
N LYS A 165 9.40 5.32 -61.04
CA LYS A 165 8.45 4.20 -61.06
C LYS A 165 8.07 3.79 -59.65
N TRP A 166 6.86 3.25 -59.47
CA TRP A 166 6.28 2.99 -58.15
C TRP A 166 6.06 1.51 -57.87
N SER A 167 6.24 1.12 -56.60
CA SER A 167 5.90 -0.21 -56.08
C SER A 167 5.21 -0.12 -54.72
N ILE A 168 4.47 -1.17 -54.35
CA ILE A 168 3.73 -1.28 -53.08
C ILE A 168 4.13 -2.56 -52.34
N SER A 169 4.27 -2.47 -51.02
CA SER A 169 4.55 -3.61 -50.14
C SER A 169 3.71 -3.52 -48.86
N PRO A 170 3.02 -4.60 -48.43
CA PRO A 170 2.96 -5.91 -49.09
C PRO A 170 2.16 -5.87 -50.40
N THR A 171 2.39 -6.81 -51.32
CA THR A 171 1.69 -6.87 -52.62
C THR A 171 0.30 -7.49 -52.54
N SER A 172 0.00 -8.22 -51.47
CA SER A 172 -1.31 -8.82 -51.19
C SER A 172 -2.00 -8.09 -50.03
N GLY A 173 -3.29 -7.83 -50.16
CA GLY A 173 -4.12 -7.20 -49.12
C GLY A 173 -3.93 -5.69 -48.94
N ALA A 174 -2.89 -5.08 -49.54
CA ALA A 174 -2.57 -3.66 -49.39
C ALA A 174 -3.38 -2.69 -50.25
N GLY A 175 -4.20 -3.17 -51.19
CA GLY A 175 -4.86 -2.32 -52.19
C GLY A 175 -4.13 -2.33 -53.53
N THR A 176 -4.30 -1.29 -54.35
CA THR A 176 -3.68 -1.20 -55.69
C THR A 176 -3.04 0.17 -55.95
N LEU A 177 -2.08 0.21 -56.89
CA LEU A 177 -1.54 1.46 -57.42
C LEU A 177 -2.03 1.67 -58.85
N SER A 178 -2.55 2.86 -59.15
CA SER A 178 -2.86 3.33 -60.49
C SER A 178 -1.80 4.32 -60.94
N ASN A 179 -1.41 4.29 -62.22
CA ASN A 179 -0.38 5.16 -62.81
C ASN A 179 1.05 4.96 -62.26
N ALA A 180 1.41 3.73 -61.90
CA ALA A 180 2.70 3.40 -61.26
C ALA A 180 3.97 3.67 -62.10
N ASN A 181 3.85 4.06 -63.37
CA ASN A 181 4.99 4.38 -64.25
C ASN A 181 5.12 5.88 -64.56
N ASN A 182 4.42 6.74 -63.81
CA ASN A 182 4.48 8.20 -63.94
C ASN A 182 5.08 8.83 -62.68
N ASN A 183 5.39 10.12 -62.77
CA ASN A 183 5.85 10.91 -61.61
C ASN A 183 4.80 10.93 -60.48
N ASP A 184 3.51 10.89 -60.81
CA ASP A 184 2.43 10.80 -59.83
C ASP A 184 1.77 9.41 -59.87
N VAL A 185 1.51 8.84 -58.68
CA VAL A 185 0.79 7.57 -58.49
C VAL A 185 -0.44 7.77 -57.62
N THR A 186 -1.52 7.06 -57.92
CA THR A 186 -2.71 7.02 -57.05
C THR A 186 -2.72 5.69 -56.31
N TYR A 187 -2.68 5.74 -54.99
CA TYR A 187 -2.94 4.61 -54.12
C TYR A 187 -4.44 4.42 -53.91
N ASN A 188 -4.96 3.21 -54.15
CA ASN A 188 -6.34 2.83 -53.90
C ASN A 188 -6.42 1.85 -52.73
N ALA A 189 -7.02 2.27 -51.62
CA ALA A 189 -7.18 1.41 -50.45
C ALA A 189 -8.18 0.27 -50.70
N PRO A 190 -8.06 -0.88 -50.01
CA PRO A 190 -9.03 -1.97 -50.09
C PRO A 190 -10.47 -1.50 -49.84
N ALA A 191 -11.44 -2.06 -50.56
CA ALA A 191 -12.85 -1.66 -50.43
C ALA A 191 -13.46 -2.00 -49.07
N THR A 192 -12.96 -3.05 -48.41
CA THR A 192 -13.40 -3.47 -47.08
C THR A 192 -12.37 -3.09 -46.01
N PRO A 193 -12.79 -2.56 -44.86
CA PRO A 193 -11.88 -2.31 -43.74
C PRO A 193 -11.14 -3.58 -43.31
N PRO A 194 -9.84 -3.47 -42.99
CA PRO A 194 -9.05 -4.62 -42.57
C PRO A 194 -9.46 -5.16 -41.20
N VAL A 195 -8.98 -6.37 -40.88
CA VAL A 195 -9.27 -7.03 -39.59
C VAL A 195 -8.64 -6.29 -38.41
N SER A 196 -7.44 -5.77 -38.62
CA SER A 196 -6.64 -4.89 -37.76
C SER A 196 -6.05 -3.77 -38.62
N ASP A 197 -5.46 -2.75 -38.01
CA ASP A 197 -4.80 -1.68 -38.76
C ASP A 197 -3.75 -2.24 -39.72
N LEU A 198 -3.85 -1.87 -40.99
CA LEU A 198 -3.01 -2.36 -42.07
C LEU A 198 -1.98 -1.30 -42.41
N THR A 199 -0.70 -1.59 -42.18
CA THR A 199 0.42 -0.72 -42.54
C THR A 199 1.11 -1.22 -43.81
N LEU A 200 1.34 -0.33 -44.77
CA LEU A 200 1.99 -0.63 -46.05
C LEU A 200 2.94 0.48 -46.48
N THR A 201 3.82 0.18 -47.44
CA THR A 201 4.82 1.12 -47.97
C THR A 201 4.67 1.26 -49.48
N VAL A 202 4.64 2.49 -49.98
CA VAL A 202 4.68 2.83 -51.41
C VAL A 202 6.06 3.43 -51.72
N THR A 203 6.78 2.88 -52.69
CA THR A 203 8.18 3.26 -53.01
C THR A 203 8.27 3.88 -54.39
N ALA A 204 8.82 5.09 -54.50
CA ALA A 204 9.26 5.70 -55.76
C ALA A 204 10.73 5.37 -56.00
N THR A 205 11.06 4.76 -57.14
CA THR A 205 12.43 4.45 -57.56
C THR A 205 12.75 5.24 -58.83
N SER A 206 13.92 5.87 -58.91
CA SER A 206 14.34 6.55 -60.14
C SER A 206 14.47 5.56 -61.29
N VAL A 207 13.97 5.94 -62.47
CA VAL A 207 14.12 5.14 -63.69
C VAL A 207 15.54 5.22 -64.22
N ALA A 208 16.17 6.40 -64.14
CA ALA A 208 17.53 6.67 -64.61
C ALA A 208 18.62 6.07 -63.70
N ASP A 209 18.40 6.02 -62.38
CA ASP A 209 19.28 5.34 -61.42
C ASP A 209 18.44 4.48 -60.45
N PRO A 210 18.26 3.16 -60.73
CA PRO A 210 17.46 2.28 -59.90
C PRO A 210 17.97 2.08 -58.47
N THR A 211 19.18 2.56 -58.14
CA THR A 211 19.72 2.50 -56.78
C THR A 211 19.18 3.60 -55.87
N LYS A 212 18.46 4.60 -56.42
CA LYS A 212 17.88 5.72 -55.67
C LYS A 212 16.36 5.58 -55.55
N SER A 213 15.86 5.73 -54.33
CA SER A 213 14.42 5.64 -54.05
C SER A 213 14.00 6.45 -52.82
N ALA A 214 12.72 6.76 -52.73
CA ALA A 214 12.07 7.32 -51.54
C ALA A 214 10.74 6.60 -51.28
N THR A 215 10.27 6.60 -50.02
CA THR A 215 9.13 5.78 -49.57
C THR A 215 8.08 6.60 -48.84
N VAL A 216 6.83 6.15 -48.94
CA VAL A 216 5.67 6.66 -48.19
C VAL A 216 5.06 5.52 -47.37
N ALA A 217 4.91 5.70 -46.06
CA ALA A 217 4.20 4.73 -45.20
C ALA A 217 2.70 5.08 -45.11
N ILE A 218 1.82 4.13 -45.41
CA ILE A 218 0.37 4.32 -45.41
C ILE A 218 -0.28 3.37 -44.39
N THR A 219 -1.22 3.88 -43.59
CA THR A 219 -2.04 3.08 -42.67
C THR A 219 -3.51 3.11 -43.09
N VAL A 220 -4.12 1.93 -43.22
CA VAL A 220 -5.57 1.74 -43.40
C VAL A 220 -6.15 1.20 -42.09
N PRO A 221 -6.96 1.99 -41.34
CA PRO A 221 -7.43 1.59 -40.02
C PRO A 221 -8.59 0.58 -40.09
N SER A 222 -8.71 -0.23 -39.04
CA SER A 222 -9.82 -1.18 -38.86
C SER A 222 -11.06 -0.55 -38.22
N VAL A 223 -12.25 -1.16 -38.43
CA VAL A 223 -13.51 -0.73 -37.79
C VAL A 223 -13.40 -0.91 -36.28
N THR A 224 -13.82 0.11 -35.53
CA THR A 224 -13.90 0.11 -34.07
C THR A 224 -15.32 0.34 -33.60
N VAL A 225 -15.67 -0.18 -32.42
CA VAL A 225 -16.94 0.12 -31.73
C VAL A 225 -16.61 0.53 -30.30
N SER A 226 -17.23 1.59 -29.84
CA SER A 226 -17.21 2.00 -28.43
C SER A 226 -18.64 2.17 -27.93
N VAL A 227 -18.90 1.83 -26.66
CA VAL A 227 -20.22 1.96 -26.04
C VAL A 227 -20.08 2.79 -24.76
N THR A 228 -21.01 3.71 -24.55
CA THR A 228 -21.09 4.54 -23.34
C THR A 228 -22.50 4.48 -22.77
N ALA A 229 -22.61 4.33 -21.45
CA ALA A 229 -23.86 4.49 -20.71
C ALA A 229 -23.65 5.50 -19.56
N PRO A 230 -24.57 6.47 -19.36
CA PRO A 230 -24.46 7.44 -18.28
C PRO A 230 -24.84 6.87 -16.91
N ALA A 231 -25.68 5.85 -16.86
CA ALA A 231 -26.07 5.16 -15.65
C ALA A 231 -25.35 3.80 -15.55
N THR A 232 -24.73 3.53 -14.40
CA THR A 232 -24.06 2.26 -14.10
C THR A 232 -24.92 1.33 -13.22
N THR A 233 -25.98 1.86 -12.62
CA THR A 233 -26.90 1.13 -11.73
C THR A 233 -28.34 1.52 -11.98
N VAL A 234 -29.27 0.58 -11.83
CA VAL A 234 -30.72 0.81 -11.85
C VAL A 234 -31.40 -0.06 -10.79
N ILE A 235 -32.57 0.35 -10.30
CA ILE A 235 -33.43 -0.50 -9.47
C ILE A 235 -34.34 -1.36 -10.38
N ALA A 236 -34.93 -2.41 -9.83
CA ALA A 236 -35.93 -3.21 -10.53
C ALA A 236 -37.11 -2.34 -11.02
N GLY A 237 -37.54 -2.56 -12.26
CA GLY A 237 -38.53 -1.75 -12.97
C GLY A 237 -38.02 -0.39 -13.47
N GLY A 238 -36.77 -0.03 -13.16
CA GLY A 238 -36.14 1.21 -13.62
C GLY A 238 -35.64 1.14 -15.07
N THR A 239 -35.20 2.29 -15.59
CA THR A 239 -34.60 2.40 -16.93
C THR A 239 -33.28 3.17 -16.89
N ALA A 240 -32.37 2.82 -17.79
CA ALA A 240 -31.12 3.55 -18.03
C ALA A 240 -31.10 4.07 -19.48
N PRO A 241 -31.46 5.36 -19.69
CA PRO A 241 -31.50 5.96 -21.02
C PRO A 241 -30.11 6.35 -21.53
N ASN A 242 -30.03 6.71 -22.82
CA ASN A 242 -28.84 7.27 -23.47
C ASN A 242 -27.64 6.33 -23.53
N ILE A 243 -27.87 5.04 -23.76
CA ILE A 243 -26.80 4.09 -24.09
C ILE A 243 -26.46 4.28 -25.56
N VAL A 244 -25.25 4.76 -25.85
CA VAL A 244 -24.82 5.15 -27.19
C VAL A 244 -23.64 4.29 -27.63
N ALA A 245 -23.65 3.82 -28.88
CA ALA A 245 -22.50 3.21 -29.51
C ALA A 245 -21.97 4.09 -30.64
N ILE A 246 -20.65 4.27 -30.71
CA ILE A 246 -19.97 4.95 -31.82
C ILE A 246 -19.15 3.93 -32.58
N VAL A 247 -19.45 3.80 -33.89
CA VAL A 247 -18.69 2.99 -34.84
C VAL A 247 -17.68 3.89 -35.55
N GLY A 248 -16.39 3.65 -35.31
CA GLY A 248 -15.28 4.36 -35.97
C GLY A 248 -14.79 3.61 -37.20
N HIS A 249 -14.27 4.36 -38.18
CA HIS A 249 -13.68 3.82 -39.42
C HIS A 249 -14.61 2.89 -40.22
N ASP A 250 -15.93 3.14 -40.14
CA ASP A 250 -16.95 2.43 -40.92
C ASP A 250 -17.48 3.32 -42.07
N PRO A 251 -16.95 3.18 -43.29
CA PRO A 251 -17.42 3.95 -44.44
C PRO A 251 -18.86 3.58 -44.87
N SER A 252 -19.41 2.46 -44.40
CA SER A 252 -20.79 2.03 -44.73
C SER A 252 -21.85 2.58 -43.78
N ASN A 253 -21.43 3.14 -42.63
CA ASN A 253 -22.25 3.77 -41.58
C ASN A 253 -23.53 2.98 -41.23
N LYS A 254 -23.42 1.65 -41.10
CA LYS A 254 -24.58 0.77 -40.87
C LYS A 254 -25.03 0.69 -39.40
N GLY A 255 -24.26 1.27 -38.47
CA GLY A 255 -24.60 1.30 -37.06
C GLY A 255 -24.33 -0.02 -36.32
N VAL A 256 -25.11 -0.29 -35.27
CA VAL A 256 -24.94 -1.44 -34.38
C VAL A 256 -26.26 -2.19 -34.12
N THR A 257 -26.16 -3.47 -33.75
CA THR A 257 -27.23 -4.24 -33.10
C THR A 257 -26.93 -4.42 -31.61
N TRP A 258 -27.98 -4.44 -30.79
CA TRP A 258 -27.89 -4.51 -29.34
C TRP A 258 -28.36 -5.85 -28.80
N SER A 259 -27.66 -6.40 -27.82
CA SER A 259 -28.07 -7.58 -27.05
C SER A 259 -27.85 -7.36 -25.55
N VAL A 260 -28.63 -8.07 -24.73
CA VAL A 260 -28.60 -7.98 -23.26
C VAL A 260 -28.39 -9.37 -22.69
N SER A 261 -27.45 -9.52 -21.76
CA SER A 261 -27.15 -10.80 -21.09
C SER A 261 -26.80 -10.61 -19.62
N CYS A 262 -27.10 -11.62 -18.81
CA CYS A 262 -26.83 -11.69 -17.37
C CYS A 262 -26.97 -13.15 -16.91
N SER A 263 -26.47 -13.46 -15.72
CA SER A 263 -26.69 -14.76 -15.09
C SER A 263 -26.69 -14.60 -13.56
N PRO A 264 -27.75 -15.04 -12.85
CA PRO A 264 -28.99 -15.66 -13.35
C PRO A 264 -29.95 -14.66 -14.03
N GLY A 265 -30.78 -15.14 -14.97
CA GLY A 265 -31.84 -14.33 -15.61
C GLY A 265 -33.10 -14.19 -14.74
N PRO A 266 -34.01 -13.22 -15.04
CA PRO A 266 -34.12 -12.42 -16.26
C PRO A 266 -33.25 -11.15 -16.29
N CYS A 267 -32.83 -10.71 -17.48
CA CYS A 267 -31.84 -9.63 -17.66
C CYS A 267 -32.41 -8.28 -18.09
N GLY A 268 -33.72 -8.19 -18.33
CA GLY A 268 -34.35 -6.99 -18.90
C GLY A 268 -34.18 -6.91 -20.42
N SER A 269 -34.33 -5.72 -20.99
CA SER A 269 -34.31 -5.49 -22.44
C SER A 269 -33.78 -4.10 -22.81
N VAL A 270 -33.55 -3.87 -24.10
CA VAL A 270 -33.30 -2.53 -24.65
C VAL A 270 -34.50 -2.07 -25.48
N SER A 271 -34.78 -0.77 -25.49
CA SER A 271 -35.90 -0.18 -26.23
C SER A 271 -35.74 -0.30 -27.75
N LEU A 272 -34.50 -0.22 -28.25
CA LEU A 272 -34.14 -0.42 -29.65
C LEU A 272 -33.06 -1.50 -29.77
N THR A 273 -33.30 -2.52 -30.60
CA THR A 273 -32.37 -3.61 -30.86
C THR A 273 -31.37 -3.32 -31.98
N ALA A 274 -31.52 -2.20 -32.69
CA ALA A 274 -30.56 -1.69 -33.65
C ALA A 274 -30.60 -0.16 -33.70
N THR A 275 -29.43 0.49 -33.78
CA THR A 275 -29.32 1.95 -33.86
C THR A 275 -28.21 2.38 -34.83
N PRO A 276 -28.35 3.54 -35.51
CA PRO A 276 -27.24 4.19 -36.19
C PRO A 276 -26.08 4.51 -35.23
N SER A 277 -24.87 4.70 -35.77
CA SER A 277 -23.73 5.18 -34.99
C SER A 277 -24.05 6.53 -34.33
N GLY A 278 -23.85 6.63 -33.03
CA GLY A 278 -24.15 7.84 -32.23
C GLY A 278 -25.61 7.97 -31.77
N ALA A 279 -26.53 7.11 -32.21
CA ALA A 279 -27.93 7.15 -31.76
C ALA A 279 -28.14 6.32 -30.47
N PRO A 280 -28.90 6.82 -29.48
CA PRO A 280 -29.09 6.16 -28.19
C PRO A 280 -30.13 5.03 -28.22
N THR A 281 -29.95 4.04 -27.33
CA THR A 281 -30.99 3.11 -26.88
C THR A 281 -31.18 3.24 -25.36
N THR A 282 -32.25 2.67 -24.81
CA THR A 282 -32.56 2.69 -23.37
C THR A 282 -32.65 1.28 -22.84
N TYR A 283 -31.93 0.99 -21.76
CA TYR A 283 -32.09 -0.27 -21.03
C TYR A 283 -33.27 -0.22 -20.07
N ILE A 284 -34.01 -1.32 -19.97
CA ILE A 284 -35.19 -1.51 -19.13
C ILE A 284 -34.95 -2.73 -18.23
N ALA A 285 -34.89 -2.52 -16.92
CA ALA A 285 -34.63 -3.57 -15.94
C ALA A 285 -35.86 -4.48 -15.71
N PRO A 286 -35.67 -5.74 -15.29
CA PRO A 286 -36.77 -6.58 -14.80
C PRO A 286 -37.54 -5.91 -13.67
N THR A 287 -38.86 -6.16 -13.59
CA THR A 287 -39.72 -5.60 -12.53
C THR A 287 -39.52 -6.27 -11.17
N THR A 288 -39.05 -7.52 -11.17
CA THR A 288 -38.74 -8.25 -9.94
C THR A 288 -37.32 -7.94 -9.49
N PRO A 289 -37.11 -7.48 -8.23
CA PRO A 289 -35.77 -7.31 -7.66
C PRO A 289 -34.97 -8.62 -7.68
N PRO A 290 -33.68 -8.59 -8.04
CA PRO A 290 -32.83 -9.77 -7.93
C PRO A 290 -32.48 -10.04 -6.46
N SER A 291 -32.11 -11.30 -6.15
CA SER A 291 -31.73 -11.71 -4.80
C SER A 291 -30.35 -11.18 -4.35
N ALA A 292 -29.54 -10.73 -5.31
CA ALA A 292 -28.27 -10.03 -5.13
C ALA A 292 -28.06 -9.08 -6.31
N ASP A 293 -27.18 -8.09 -6.16
CA ASP A 293 -26.87 -7.14 -7.23
C ASP A 293 -26.53 -7.89 -8.53
N LEU A 294 -27.33 -7.66 -9.57
CA LEU A 294 -27.29 -8.42 -10.81
C LEU A 294 -26.58 -7.60 -11.90
N PRO A 295 -25.34 -7.95 -12.29
CA PRO A 295 -24.67 -7.29 -13.40
C PRO A 295 -25.31 -7.71 -14.73
N VAL A 296 -25.76 -6.72 -15.51
CA VAL A 296 -26.35 -6.91 -16.84
C VAL A 296 -25.42 -6.31 -17.89
N THR A 297 -24.97 -7.15 -18.81
CA THR A 297 -24.08 -6.77 -19.92
C THR A 297 -24.91 -6.42 -21.14
N ILE A 298 -24.73 -5.21 -21.65
CA ILE A 298 -25.37 -4.70 -22.86
C ILE A 298 -24.30 -4.58 -23.93
N THR A 299 -24.45 -5.31 -25.03
CA THR A 299 -23.44 -5.44 -26.08
C THR A 299 -23.93 -4.80 -27.37
N ALA A 300 -23.12 -3.90 -27.95
CA ALA A 300 -23.31 -3.37 -29.29
C ALA A 300 -22.38 -4.11 -30.26
N VAL A 301 -22.92 -4.65 -31.35
CA VAL A 301 -22.17 -5.34 -32.40
C VAL A 301 -22.26 -4.52 -33.69
N SER A 302 -21.15 -4.24 -34.35
CA SER A 302 -21.13 -3.50 -35.62
C SER A 302 -21.87 -4.28 -36.70
N VAL A 303 -22.80 -3.61 -37.39
CA VAL A 303 -23.50 -4.20 -38.56
C VAL A 303 -22.57 -4.33 -39.76
N ALA A 304 -21.66 -3.38 -39.94
CA ALA A 304 -20.68 -3.39 -41.02
C ALA A 304 -19.66 -4.53 -40.88
N LYS A 305 -19.34 -4.90 -39.64
CA LYS A 305 -18.39 -5.98 -39.32
C LYS A 305 -18.82 -6.72 -38.05
N PRO A 306 -19.62 -7.79 -38.15
CA PRO A 306 -20.25 -8.48 -37.00
C PRO A 306 -19.30 -9.10 -35.97
N ILE A 307 -18.00 -9.13 -36.24
CA ILE A 307 -16.99 -9.59 -35.27
C ILE A 307 -16.49 -8.49 -34.34
N VAL A 308 -16.81 -7.22 -34.61
CA VAL A 308 -16.41 -6.08 -33.77
C VAL A 308 -17.58 -5.69 -32.88
N SER A 309 -17.38 -5.77 -31.57
CA SER A 309 -18.38 -5.38 -30.57
C SER A 309 -17.73 -4.63 -29.41
N ALA A 310 -18.57 -3.91 -28.67
CA ALA A 310 -18.21 -3.36 -27.37
C ALA A 310 -19.41 -3.47 -26.44
N SER A 311 -19.16 -3.51 -25.14
CA SER A 311 -20.21 -3.71 -24.14
C SER A 311 -20.07 -2.74 -22.98
N VAL A 312 -21.19 -2.52 -22.30
CA VAL A 312 -21.25 -1.80 -21.03
C VAL A 312 -22.04 -2.64 -20.03
N THR A 313 -21.71 -2.52 -18.75
CA THR A 313 -22.40 -3.22 -17.67
C THR A 313 -23.26 -2.24 -16.88
N ILE A 314 -24.53 -2.60 -16.68
CA ILE A 314 -25.46 -1.92 -15.78
C ILE A 314 -25.85 -2.89 -14.69
N THR A 315 -25.73 -2.49 -13.43
CA THR A 315 -26.09 -3.34 -12.28
C THR A 315 -27.53 -3.08 -11.87
N VAL A 316 -28.37 -4.12 -11.87
CA VAL A 316 -29.71 -4.06 -11.26
C VAL A 316 -29.56 -4.35 -9.78
N LEU A 317 -29.83 -3.34 -8.94
CA LEU A 317 -29.60 -3.42 -7.50
C LEU A 317 -30.62 -4.34 -6.81
N ALA A 318 -30.14 -5.20 -5.91
CA ALA A 318 -31.00 -5.96 -5.01
C ALA A 318 -31.52 -5.09 -3.87
N ILE A 319 -32.63 -5.54 -3.27
CA ILE A 319 -33.13 -4.95 -2.03
C ILE A 319 -32.07 -5.16 -0.94
N SER A 320 -31.82 -4.13 -0.13
CA SER A 320 -30.97 -4.25 1.05
C SER A 320 -31.57 -3.52 2.24
N VAL A 321 -31.32 -4.02 3.44
CA VAL A 321 -31.82 -3.43 4.69
C VAL A 321 -30.64 -2.99 5.55
N SER A 322 -30.60 -1.70 5.89
CA SER A 322 -29.62 -1.16 6.85
C SER A 322 -30.34 -0.70 8.11
N VAL A 323 -29.82 -1.07 9.29
CA VAL A 323 -30.35 -0.63 10.58
C VAL A 323 -29.37 0.30 11.27
N THR A 324 -29.87 1.39 11.83
CA THR A 324 -29.09 2.40 12.56
C THR A 324 -29.72 2.65 13.93
N ALA A 325 -28.92 3.09 14.89
CA ALA A 325 -29.37 3.53 16.22
C ALA A 325 -28.44 4.66 16.73
N PRO A 326 -28.83 5.38 17.80
CA PRO A 326 -27.99 6.42 18.39
C PRO A 326 -26.61 5.92 18.83
N ALA A 327 -25.63 6.82 18.88
CA ALA A 327 -24.30 6.51 19.38
C ALA A 327 -24.34 6.06 20.86
N ASN A 328 -23.44 5.14 21.24
CA ASN A 328 -23.30 4.56 22.60
C ASN A 328 -24.41 3.62 23.09
N THR A 329 -25.17 3.02 22.17
CA THR A 329 -26.31 2.13 22.49
C THR A 329 -25.95 0.64 22.57
N THR A 330 -24.66 0.31 22.59
CA THR A 330 -24.17 -1.07 22.66
C THR A 330 -24.35 -1.70 24.04
N ASN A 331 -24.31 -0.91 25.11
CA ASN A 331 -24.47 -1.38 26.48
C ASN A 331 -25.60 -0.60 27.17
N VAL A 332 -26.62 -1.31 27.66
CA VAL A 332 -27.82 -0.73 28.26
C VAL A 332 -28.04 -1.38 29.62
N PRO A 333 -28.16 -0.63 30.72
CA PRO A 333 -28.53 -1.22 32.01
C PRO A 333 -29.98 -1.72 31.98
N ALA A 334 -30.35 -2.57 32.93
CA ALA A 334 -31.74 -2.99 33.11
C ALA A 334 -32.69 -1.78 33.21
N GLY A 335 -33.83 -1.84 32.52
CA GLY A 335 -34.82 -0.76 32.41
C GLY A 335 -34.41 0.41 31.50
N GLY A 336 -33.20 0.40 30.93
CA GLY A 336 -32.75 1.42 29.98
C GLY A 336 -33.44 1.32 28.61
N THR A 337 -33.46 2.43 27.87
CA THR A 337 -34.06 2.48 26.53
C THR A 337 -33.05 2.87 25.47
N VAL A 338 -33.27 2.36 24.26
CA VAL A 338 -32.55 2.72 23.04
C VAL A 338 -33.59 3.29 22.05
N PRO A 339 -33.77 4.62 22.03
CA PRO A 339 -34.68 5.26 21.09
C PRO A 339 -34.07 5.33 19.69
N ASN A 340 -34.88 5.72 18.69
CA ASN A 340 -34.43 6.04 17.33
C ASN A 340 -33.68 4.91 16.61
N ILE A 341 -34.12 3.66 16.78
CA ILE A 341 -33.65 2.55 15.94
C ILE A 341 -34.39 2.63 14.61
N VAL A 342 -33.68 2.87 13.51
CA VAL A 342 -34.26 3.10 12.19
C VAL A 342 -33.75 2.06 11.21
N ALA A 343 -34.67 1.39 10.51
CA ALA A 343 -34.35 0.57 9.35
C ALA A 343 -34.62 1.34 8.07
N THR A 344 -33.69 1.27 7.12
CA THR A 344 -33.86 1.78 5.76
C THR A 344 -33.81 0.60 4.80
N VAL A 345 -34.90 0.41 4.07
CA VAL A 345 -34.97 -0.53 2.94
C VAL A 345 -34.58 0.22 1.68
N ASN A 346 -33.41 -0.12 1.14
CA ASN A 346 -32.89 0.46 -0.09
C ASN A 346 -33.33 -0.38 -1.29
N ASN A 347 -33.47 0.27 -2.44
CA ASN A 347 -33.77 -0.37 -3.73
C ASN A 347 -35.09 -1.17 -3.77
N ASP A 348 -36.02 -0.90 -2.86
CA ASP A 348 -37.34 -1.52 -2.84
C ASP A 348 -38.35 -0.65 -3.62
N PRO A 349 -38.75 -1.05 -4.84
CA PRO A 349 -39.73 -0.30 -5.62
C PRO A 349 -41.15 -0.37 -5.05
N SER A 350 -41.44 -1.30 -4.14
CA SER A 350 -42.78 -1.49 -3.56
C SER A 350 -43.00 -0.76 -2.23
N HIS A 351 -41.92 -0.27 -1.61
CA HIS A 351 -41.92 0.55 -0.40
C HIS A 351 -42.71 -0.04 0.79
N GLN A 352 -42.71 -1.37 0.96
CA GLN A 352 -43.53 -2.03 2.00
C GLN A 352 -42.93 -1.96 3.42
N GLY A 353 -41.67 -1.52 3.56
CA GLY A 353 -41.03 -1.33 4.86
C GLY A 353 -40.44 -2.61 5.46
N VAL A 354 -40.40 -2.69 6.79
CA VAL A 354 -39.78 -3.81 7.52
C VAL A 354 -40.69 -4.37 8.60
N THR A 355 -40.46 -5.63 8.94
CA THR A 355 -40.89 -6.25 10.19
C THR A 355 -39.73 -6.32 11.17
N TRP A 356 -40.00 -6.19 12.46
CA TRP A 356 -38.99 -6.16 13.51
C TRP A 356 -39.11 -7.38 14.42
N ALA A 357 -37.97 -7.96 14.77
CA ALA A 357 -37.86 -9.07 15.71
C ALA A 357 -36.72 -8.84 16.70
N ILE A 358 -36.86 -9.44 17.88
CA ILE A 358 -35.83 -9.49 18.92
C ILE A 358 -35.33 -10.93 18.95
N LEU A 359 -34.04 -11.17 18.70
CA LEU A 359 -33.41 -12.49 18.73
C LEU A 359 -32.37 -12.56 19.86
N PRO A 360 -32.24 -13.71 20.57
CA PRO A 360 -32.88 -15.00 20.30
C PRO A 360 -34.28 -15.21 20.95
N CYS A 361 -34.93 -14.19 21.51
CA CYS A 361 -35.96 -14.42 22.52
C CYS A 361 -37.40 -14.07 22.08
N GLY A 362 -38.35 -14.98 22.35
CA GLY A 362 -39.80 -14.74 22.24
C GLY A 362 -40.52 -14.50 23.58
N VAL A 363 -39.81 -14.08 24.64
CA VAL A 363 -40.32 -13.96 26.02
C VAL A 363 -39.97 -12.59 26.65
N PRO A 364 -40.66 -12.15 27.74
CA PRO A 364 -40.46 -10.83 28.37
C PRO A 364 -39.04 -10.51 28.87
N GLN A 365 -38.16 -11.53 28.96
CA GLN A 365 -36.81 -11.42 29.52
C GLN A 365 -35.79 -10.72 28.61
N CYS A 366 -36.12 -10.40 27.36
CA CYS A 366 -35.21 -9.72 26.42
C CYS A 366 -35.64 -8.30 26.07
N GLY A 367 -36.65 -7.78 26.77
CA GLY A 367 -37.15 -6.43 26.60
C GLY A 367 -38.29 -6.36 25.59
N SER A 368 -38.60 -5.16 25.14
CA SER A 368 -39.66 -4.90 24.17
C SER A 368 -39.25 -3.88 23.12
N ILE A 369 -39.91 -3.95 21.97
CA ILE A 369 -39.85 -2.94 20.91
C ILE A 369 -41.19 -2.20 20.82
N SER A 370 -41.16 -0.92 20.49
CA SER A 370 -42.36 -0.08 20.42
C SER A 370 -43.32 -0.44 19.27
N ALA A 371 -42.83 -1.15 18.24
CA ALA A 371 -43.63 -1.62 17.10
C ALA A 371 -42.99 -2.89 16.50
N ASN A 372 -43.82 -3.80 15.97
CA ASN A 372 -43.39 -5.03 15.29
C ASN A 372 -43.22 -4.86 13.76
N ALA A 373 -43.64 -3.72 13.22
CA ALA A 373 -43.44 -3.34 11.82
C ALA A 373 -43.32 -1.82 11.71
N SER A 374 -42.59 -1.33 10.72
CA SER A 374 -42.49 0.09 10.41
C SER A 374 -42.22 0.32 8.92
N ALA A 375 -42.63 1.48 8.40
CA ALA A 375 -42.17 1.90 7.08
C ALA A 375 -40.65 2.16 7.10
N SER A 376 -40.02 2.10 5.92
CA SER A 376 -38.60 2.46 5.76
C SER A 376 -38.36 3.88 6.28
N GLY A 377 -37.35 4.06 7.14
CA GLY A 377 -36.99 5.35 7.75
C GLY A 377 -37.77 5.72 9.01
N VAL A 378 -38.80 4.97 9.40
CA VAL A 378 -39.59 5.25 10.62
C VAL A 378 -38.92 4.61 11.85
N PRO A 379 -38.62 5.37 12.92
CA PRO A 379 -37.92 4.87 14.09
C PRO A 379 -38.79 4.00 15.01
N ILE A 380 -38.17 3.02 15.66
CA ILE A 380 -38.70 2.30 16.82
C ILE A 380 -37.82 2.53 18.05
N THR A 381 -38.31 2.16 19.23
CA THR A 381 -37.57 2.19 20.49
C THR A 381 -37.46 0.78 21.05
N TYR A 382 -36.26 0.38 21.48
CA TYR A 382 -36.04 -0.80 22.30
C TYR A 382 -36.01 -0.43 23.78
N THR A 383 -36.64 -1.23 24.64
CA THR A 383 -36.64 -1.09 26.10
C THR A 383 -36.11 -2.37 26.72
N ALA A 384 -35.01 -2.28 27.48
CA ALA A 384 -34.45 -3.42 28.19
C ALA A 384 -35.38 -3.88 29.33
N PRO A 385 -35.35 -5.16 29.73
CA PRO A 385 -36.11 -5.66 30.88
C PRO A 385 -35.80 -4.86 32.14
N THR A 386 -36.82 -4.62 32.98
CA THR A 386 -36.65 -3.95 34.28
C THR A 386 -35.91 -4.82 35.30
N THR A 387 -36.05 -6.14 35.19
CA THR A 387 -35.28 -7.10 35.98
C THR A 387 -33.90 -7.30 35.34
N PRO A 388 -32.79 -7.05 36.06
CA PRO A 388 -31.45 -7.30 35.55
C PRO A 388 -31.24 -8.77 35.17
N PRO A 389 -30.52 -9.05 34.07
CA PRO A 389 -30.22 -10.42 33.68
C PRO A 389 -29.13 -11.02 34.60
N ALA A 390 -29.15 -12.34 34.76
CA ALA A 390 -28.18 -13.07 35.57
C ALA A 390 -26.73 -12.99 35.02
N SER A 391 -26.57 -12.65 33.76
CA SER A 391 -25.30 -12.32 33.11
C SER A 391 -25.57 -11.32 31.99
N ASP A 392 -24.53 -10.64 31.47
CA ASP A 392 -24.71 -9.75 30.32
C ASP A 392 -25.45 -10.47 29.20
N LEU A 393 -26.60 -9.91 28.80
CA LEU A 393 -27.52 -10.52 27.86
C LEU A 393 -27.37 -9.83 26.51
N GLY A 394 -26.89 -10.58 25.52
CA GLY A 394 -26.84 -10.13 24.13
C GLY A 394 -28.22 -10.24 23.48
N VAL A 395 -28.70 -9.14 22.93
CA VAL A 395 -29.98 -9.05 22.22
C VAL A 395 -29.73 -8.46 20.84
N THR A 396 -30.29 -9.08 19.80
CA THR A 396 -30.20 -8.60 18.43
C THR A 396 -31.56 -8.13 17.95
N ILE A 397 -31.65 -6.86 17.58
CA ILE A 397 -32.86 -6.29 16.96
C ILE A 397 -32.70 -6.42 15.44
N VAL A 398 -33.55 -7.23 14.82
CA VAL A 398 -33.50 -7.54 13.39
C VAL A 398 -34.66 -6.86 12.69
N ALA A 399 -34.36 -6.15 11.61
CA ALA A 399 -35.32 -5.66 10.63
C ALA A 399 -35.27 -6.56 9.40
N THR A 400 -36.41 -7.10 8.99
CA THR A 400 -36.55 -7.92 7.77
C THR A 400 -37.42 -7.16 6.78
N SER A 401 -36.95 -7.00 5.54
CA SER A 401 -37.74 -6.37 4.48
C SER A 401 -39.01 -7.18 4.23
N VAL A 402 -40.14 -6.47 4.08
CA VAL A 402 -41.43 -7.10 3.72
C VAL A 402 -41.40 -7.56 2.26
N SER A 403 -40.72 -6.80 1.41
CA SER A 403 -40.65 -7.00 -0.05
C SER A 403 -39.68 -8.11 -0.46
N ASP A 404 -38.67 -8.39 0.38
CA ASP A 404 -37.75 -9.53 0.24
C ASP A 404 -37.32 -10.03 1.62
N THR A 405 -37.90 -11.14 2.06
CA THR A 405 -37.67 -11.69 3.41
C THR A 405 -36.29 -12.29 3.61
N ALA A 406 -35.50 -12.49 2.53
CA ALA A 406 -34.10 -12.88 2.65
C ALA A 406 -33.21 -11.70 3.10
N GLN A 407 -33.67 -10.46 2.93
CA GLN A 407 -32.90 -9.26 3.23
C GLN A 407 -33.20 -8.76 4.63
N THR A 408 -32.18 -8.81 5.47
CA THR A 408 -32.26 -8.39 6.87
C THR A 408 -31.14 -7.42 7.22
N GLY A 409 -31.43 -6.50 8.13
CA GLY A 409 -30.45 -5.67 8.80
C GLY A 409 -30.62 -5.83 10.31
N ALA A 410 -29.55 -5.65 11.09
CA ALA A 410 -29.63 -5.88 12.52
C ALA A 410 -28.72 -4.96 13.33
N ILE A 411 -29.06 -4.78 14.60
CA ILE A 411 -28.20 -4.15 15.60
C ILE A 411 -28.12 -5.02 16.86
N ALA A 412 -26.92 -5.12 17.42
CA ALA A 412 -26.67 -5.83 18.68
C ALA A 412 -26.66 -4.86 19.86
N ILE A 413 -27.37 -5.22 20.92
CA ILE A 413 -27.48 -4.50 22.19
C ILE A 413 -27.10 -5.49 23.30
N THR A 414 -26.29 -5.05 24.25
CA THR A 414 -25.95 -5.81 25.45
C THR A 414 -26.67 -5.21 26.65
N VAL A 415 -27.57 -5.98 27.24
CA VAL A 415 -28.19 -5.62 28.53
C VAL A 415 -27.23 -6.03 29.65
N LEU A 416 -26.71 -5.06 30.39
CA LEU A 416 -25.70 -5.30 31.42
C LEU A 416 -26.30 -5.94 32.67
N ALA A 417 -25.63 -6.95 33.21
CA ALA A 417 -25.95 -7.50 34.53
C ALA A 417 -25.45 -6.58 35.65
N ILE A 418 -26.09 -6.68 36.82
CA ILE A 418 -25.58 -6.05 38.04
C ILE A 418 -24.25 -6.71 38.42
N THR A 419 -23.29 -5.88 38.81
CA THR A 419 -22.02 -6.32 39.39
C THR A 419 -21.79 -5.65 40.73
N ILE A 420 -21.14 -6.36 41.66
CA ILE A 420 -20.86 -5.86 43.00
C ILE A 420 -19.40 -6.15 43.37
N SER A 421 -18.77 -5.22 44.10
CA SER A 421 -17.41 -5.36 44.65
C SER A 421 -17.34 -4.71 46.03
N ILE A 422 -16.32 -5.03 46.83
CA ILE A 422 -16.10 -4.48 48.18
C ILE A 422 -14.67 -3.93 48.29
N SER A 423 -14.51 -2.81 48.98
CA SER A 423 -13.21 -2.24 49.37
C SER A 423 -13.19 -1.94 50.87
N PRO A 424 -12.13 -2.31 51.62
CA PRO A 424 -10.95 -3.05 51.18
C PRO A 424 -11.28 -4.52 50.86
N ALA A 425 -10.42 -5.18 50.06
CA ALA A 425 -10.67 -6.54 49.55
C ALA A 425 -10.42 -7.66 50.59
N SER A 426 -9.79 -7.35 51.72
CA SER A 426 -9.51 -8.26 52.83
C SER A 426 -9.04 -7.49 54.06
N ALA A 427 -9.06 -8.10 55.24
CA ALA A 427 -8.52 -7.49 56.45
C ALA A 427 -8.04 -8.54 57.47
N LEU A 428 -7.01 -8.20 58.26
CA LEU A 428 -6.54 -8.94 59.42
C LEU A 428 -6.82 -8.03 60.61
N ILE A 429 -7.74 -8.44 61.49
CA ILE A 429 -8.27 -7.58 62.55
C ILE A 429 -8.05 -8.24 63.92
N PRO A 430 -7.35 -7.57 64.85
CA PRO A 430 -7.16 -8.07 66.20
C PRO A 430 -8.43 -7.94 67.04
N VAL A 431 -8.71 -8.95 67.87
CA VAL A 431 -9.86 -8.92 68.81
C VAL A 431 -9.59 -8.04 70.03
N ASN A 432 -8.32 -7.77 70.35
CA ASN A 432 -7.87 -7.02 71.53
C ASN A 432 -7.42 -5.57 71.20
N ALA A 433 -7.97 -4.96 70.15
CA ALA A 433 -7.65 -3.59 69.78
C ALA A 433 -8.07 -2.57 70.85
N ILE A 434 -7.30 -1.49 71.02
CA ILE A 434 -7.76 -0.31 71.76
C ILE A 434 -9.08 0.22 71.17
N SER A 435 -9.94 0.79 72.02
CA SER A 435 -11.33 1.11 71.69
C SER A 435 -11.51 2.06 70.50
N SER A 436 -10.53 2.92 70.20
CA SER A 436 -10.56 3.82 69.04
C SER A 436 -10.27 3.14 67.69
N LEU A 437 -9.73 1.92 67.69
CA LEU A 437 -9.30 1.19 66.49
C LEU A 437 -10.02 -0.16 66.30
N ASN A 438 -11.02 -0.45 67.13
CA ASN A 438 -11.80 -1.69 67.09
C ASN A 438 -12.78 -1.80 65.91
N LYS A 439 -12.98 -0.71 65.16
CA LYS A 439 -13.82 -0.65 63.95
C LYS A 439 -12.98 -0.56 62.68
N THR A 440 -13.47 -1.19 61.62
CA THR A 440 -12.86 -1.18 60.28
C THR A 440 -13.92 -0.99 59.21
N PRO A 441 -13.85 0.08 58.38
CA PRO A 441 -14.87 0.35 57.36
C PRO A 441 -14.71 -0.53 56.11
N PHE A 442 -15.84 -0.97 55.55
CA PHE A 442 -15.96 -1.65 54.27
C PHE A 442 -17.04 -0.99 53.42
N THR A 443 -16.73 -0.71 52.15
CA THR A 443 -17.60 -0.01 51.22
C THR A 443 -17.94 -0.92 50.04
N PRO A 444 -19.23 -1.13 49.71
CA PRO A 444 -19.59 -1.86 48.51
C PRO A 444 -19.51 -0.92 47.29
N LYS A 445 -19.50 -1.48 46.09
CA LYS A 445 -19.78 -0.76 44.85
C LYS A 445 -20.67 -1.63 44.00
N VAL A 446 -21.93 -1.21 43.84
CA VAL A 446 -22.93 -1.88 43.00
C VAL A 446 -23.00 -1.12 41.67
N SER A 447 -22.60 -1.76 40.58
CA SER A 447 -22.61 -1.16 39.24
C SER A 447 -23.78 -1.72 38.43
N ASN A 448 -24.30 -0.91 37.50
CA ASN A 448 -25.44 -1.23 36.64
C ASN A 448 -26.77 -1.43 37.40
N ASP A 449 -26.85 -0.99 38.66
CA ASP A 449 -28.08 -0.96 39.43
C ASP A 449 -28.79 0.39 39.23
N ALA A 450 -29.77 0.42 38.32
CA ALA A 450 -30.59 1.59 38.07
C ALA A 450 -31.53 1.93 39.24
N SER A 451 -31.83 0.97 40.12
CA SER A 451 -32.70 1.17 41.28
C SER A 451 -31.98 1.75 42.50
N ASN A 452 -30.64 1.73 42.48
CA ASN A 452 -29.75 2.28 43.51
C ASN A 452 -30.09 1.81 44.94
N GLN A 453 -30.53 0.56 45.09
CA GLN A 453 -30.98 0.02 46.38
C GLN A 453 -29.81 -0.35 47.31
N GLY A 454 -28.59 -0.44 46.77
CA GLY A 454 -27.38 -0.67 47.54
C GLY A 454 -27.15 -2.14 47.89
N ALA A 455 -26.55 -2.40 49.05
CA ALA A 455 -26.13 -3.74 49.46
C ALA A 455 -26.49 -4.05 50.92
N SER A 456 -26.90 -5.29 51.17
CA SER A 456 -27.07 -5.85 52.51
C SER A 456 -25.82 -6.64 52.91
N TRP A 457 -25.49 -6.61 54.20
CA TRP A 457 -24.26 -7.19 54.73
C TRP A 457 -24.56 -8.38 55.63
N THR A 458 -23.82 -9.47 55.43
CA THR A 458 -23.92 -10.68 56.25
C THR A 458 -22.53 -11.17 56.65
N LEU A 459 -22.44 -11.76 57.84
CA LEU A 459 -21.23 -12.37 58.38
C LEU A 459 -21.43 -13.88 58.48
N THR A 460 -20.49 -14.64 57.92
CA THR A 460 -20.49 -16.11 58.03
C THR A 460 -19.12 -16.62 58.45
N GLN A 461 -19.10 -17.83 59.02
CA GLN A 461 -17.89 -18.60 59.26
C GLN A 461 -18.04 -19.90 58.46
N GLY A 462 -17.22 -20.07 57.43
CA GLY A 462 -17.53 -21.04 56.37
C GLY A 462 -18.83 -20.66 55.66
N THR A 463 -19.79 -21.60 55.60
CA THR A 463 -21.11 -21.37 54.99
C THR A 463 -22.19 -20.97 55.98
N THR A 464 -21.90 -20.97 57.29
CA THR A 464 -22.91 -20.77 58.33
C THR A 464 -22.93 -19.31 58.83
N PRO A 465 -24.09 -18.64 58.86
CA PRO A 465 -24.24 -17.36 59.54
C PRO A 465 -23.87 -17.49 61.02
N CYS A 466 -23.12 -16.54 61.54
CA CYS A 466 -22.61 -16.60 62.91
C CYS A 466 -23.09 -15.43 63.76
N LEU A 467 -23.27 -15.69 65.06
CA LEU A 467 -23.73 -14.70 66.03
C LEU A 467 -22.67 -13.60 66.25
N ALA A 468 -23.12 -12.43 66.68
CA ALA A 468 -22.25 -11.29 66.97
C ALA A 468 -21.11 -11.60 67.94
N ALA A 469 -21.37 -12.43 68.95
CA ALA A 469 -20.37 -12.87 69.93
C ALA A 469 -19.23 -13.71 69.31
N VAL A 470 -19.46 -14.32 68.15
CA VAL A 470 -18.51 -15.22 67.46
C VAL A 470 -17.82 -14.52 66.30
N CYS A 471 -18.56 -13.75 65.49
CA CYS A 471 -18.04 -13.15 64.25
C CYS A 471 -17.91 -11.63 64.29
N GLY A 472 -18.31 -10.97 65.37
CA GLY A 472 -18.35 -9.52 65.44
C GLY A 472 -19.64 -8.94 64.87
N THR A 473 -19.68 -7.61 64.70
CA THR A 473 -20.85 -6.88 64.21
C THR A 473 -20.52 -6.03 62.99
N VAL A 474 -21.52 -5.76 62.16
CA VAL A 474 -21.45 -4.76 61.08
C VAL A 474 -22.48 -3.67 61.33
N THR A 475 -22.14 -2.42 61.07
CA THR A 475 -23.07 -1.30 61.24
C THR A 475 -22.78 -0.18 60.24
N PRO A 476 -23.77 0.24 59.41
CA PRO A 476 -25.13 -0.31 59.29
C PRO A 476 -25.17 -1.67 58.56
N ALA A 477 -26.20 -2.49 58.82
CA ALA A 477 -26.38 -3.79 58.17
C ALA A 477 -26.82 -3.70 56.69
N ILE A 478 -27.31 -2.54 56.26
CA ILE A 478 -27.66 -2.22 54.87
C ILE A 478 -27.04 -0.86 54.54
N THR A 479 -26.38 -0.77 53.40
CA THR A 479 -25.80 0.46 52.86
C THR A 479 -26.53 0.86 51.59
N THR A 480 -26.97 2.10 51.48
CA THR A 480 -27.76 2.64 50.35
C THR A 480 -26.95 3.64 49.51
N GLY A 481 -27.46 4.04 48.34
CA GLY A 481 -26.87 5.11 47.52
C GLY A 481 -25.59 4.74 46.76
N CYS A 482 -25.45 3.47 46.37
CA CYS A 482 -24.20 2.91 45.85
C CYS A 482 -23.79 3.28 44.42
N THR A 483 -24.53 4.18 43.77
CA THR A 483 -24.17 4.85 42.52
C THR A 483 -24.33 6.37 42.68
N PRO A 484 -23.25 7.21 42.73
CA PRO A 484 -21.81 6.93 42.57
C PRO A 484 -20.99 6.78 43.87
N SER A 485 -21.57 6.97 45.07
CA SER A 485 -20.83 6.90 46.35
C SER A 485 -21.66 6.27 47.48
N CYS A 486 -21.26 5.09 47.97
CA CYS A 486 -21.89 4.45 49.13
C CYS A 486 -21.37 5.01 50.46
N THR A 487 -22.20 4.97 51.50
CA THR A 487 -21.73 4.99 52.89
C THR A 487 -21.07 3.64 53.26
N PRO A 488 -19.88 3.61 53.89
CA PRO A 488 -19.27 2.37 54.39
C PRO A 488 -20.09 1.70 55.50
N THR A 489 -19.92 0.39 55.68
CA THR A 489 -20.29 -0.34 56.90
C THR A 489 -19.06 -0.56 57.77
N ASP A 490 -19.16 -0.31 59.07
CA ASP A 490 -18.08 -0.59 60.01
C ASP A 490 -18.20 -2.03 60.54
N TYR A 491 -17.14 -2.81 60.38
CA TYR A 491 -16.97 -4.10 61.05
C TYR A 491 -16.28 -3.92 62.40
N ALA A 492 -16.84 -4.49 63.46
CA ALA A 492 -16.23 -4.56 64.80
C ALA A 492 -15.99 -6.02 65.19
N ALA A 493 -14.76 -6.34 65.59
CA ALA A 493 -14.35 -7.70 65.96
C ALA A 493 -15.02 -8.19 67.28
N PRO A 494 -15.21 -9.51 67.46
CA PRO A 494 -15.70 -10.08 68.73
C PRO A 494 -14.66 -9.97 69.85
N ALA A 495 -15.06 -10.27 71.10
CA ALA A 495 -14.17 -10.14 72.27
C ALA A 495 -13.05 -11.18 72.35
N THR A 496 -13.19 -12.32 71.68
CA THR A 496 -12.19 -13.41 71.65
C THR A 496 -12.07 -13.98 70.25
N VAL A 497 -10.91 -14.53 69.90
CA VAL A 497 -10.73 -15.20 68.60
C VAL A 497 -11.62 -16.44 68.56
N PRO A 498 -12.53 -16.57 67.59
CA PRO A 498 -13.40 -17.74 67.46
C PRO A 498 -12.61 -18.98 66.99
N PRO A 499 -13.18 -20.20 67.12
CA PRO A 499 -12.50 -21.44 66.74
C PRO A 499 -11.98 -21.49 65.30
N SER A 500 -12.67 -20.82 64.37
CA SER A 500 -12.11 -20.50 63.04
C SER A 500 -11.83 -19.00 62.94
N ALA A 501 -10.56 -18.64 62.82
CA ALA A 501 -10.16 -17.24 62.72
C ALA A 501 -10.69 -16.51 61.46
N SER A 502 -11.25 -17.22 60.48
CA SER A 502 -11.73 -16.64 59.22
C SER A 502 -13.23 -16.33 59.27
N VAL A 503 -13.57 -15.05 59.15
CA VAL A 503 -14.94 -14.54 58.98
C VAL A 503 -15.11 -14.03 57.55
N THR A 504 -16.19 -14.41 56.88
CA THR A 504 -16.53 -13.93 55.55
C THR A 504 -17.58 -12.83 55.69
N LEU A 505 -17.25 -11.64 55.21
CA LEU A 505 -18.18 -10.53 55.08
C LEU A 505 -18.71 -10.51 53.64
N THR A 506 -20.01 -10.70 53.48
CA THR A 506 -20.67 -10.72 52.16
C THR A 506 -21.58 -9.52 52.00
N ALA A 507 -21.34 -8.75 50.94
CA ALA A 507 -22.27 -7.76 50.43
C ALA A 507 -23.13 -8.40 49.35
N THR A 508 -24.45 -8.39 49.55
CA THR A 508 -25.42 -8.87 48.57
C THR A 508 -26.14 -7.67 47.99
N SER A 509 -26.21 -7.57 46.67
CA SER A 509 -26.99 -6.52 46.00
C SER A 509 -28.47 -6.66 46.41
N VAL A 510 -29.06 -5.56 46.86
CA VAL A 510 -30.50 -5.56 47.21
C VAL A 510 -31.36 -5.68 45.94
N ALA A 511 -30.90 -5.12 44.83
CA ALA A 511 -31.60 -5.14 43.55
C ALA A 511 -31.54 -6.50 42.83
N ASP A 512 -30.48 -7.29 43.07
CA ASP A 512 -30.33 -8.64 42.55
C ASP A 512 -29.60 -9.51 43.58
N PRO A 513 -30.33 -10.27 44.42
CA PRO A 513 -29.74 -11.09 45.47
C PRO A 513 -28.84 -12.22 44.96
N THR A 514 -28.85 -12.54 43.66
CA THR A 514 -27.90 -13.49 43.07
C THR A 514 -26.50 -12.89 42.89
N LYS A 515 -26.38 -11.57 43.00
CA LYS A 515 -25.11 -10.83 42.90
C LYS A 515 -24.59 -10.50 44.27
N LEU A 516 -23.47 -11.11 44.59
CA LEU A 516 -22.79 -10.96 45.86
C LEU A 516 -21.28 -10.83 45.65
N ALA A 517 -20.66 -10.04 46.52
CA ALA A 517 -19.22 -9.97 46.67
C ALA A 517 -18.90 -10.34 48.11
N SER A 518 -17.81 -11.06 48.32
CA SER A 518 -17.38 -11.47 49.65
C SER A 518 -15.93 -11.09 49.86
N VAL A 519 -15.61 -10.67 51.08
CA VAL A 519 -14.25 -10.42 51.53
C VAL A 519 -13.97 -11.26 52.77
N THR A 520 -12.73 -11.71 52.87
CA THR A 520 -12.27 -12.49 54.03
C THR A 520 -11.65 -11.55 55.06
N ILE A 521 -12.17 -11.65 56.29
CA ILE A 521 -11.65 -11.02 57.49
C ILE A 521 -11.00 -12.12 58.33
N THR A 522 -9.71 -11.98 58.62
CA THR A 522 -8.99 -12.89 59.51
C THR A 522 -8.88 -12.25 60.88
N LEU A 523 -9.27 -12.95 61.94
CA LEU A 523 -9.19 -12.50 63.32
C LEU A 523 -7.91 -13.01 63.98
N THR A 524 -7.26 -12.17 64.77
CA THR A 524 -6.03 -12.54 65.50
C THR A 524 -6.12 -12.17 66.98
N ALA A 525 -5.45 -12.95 67.84
CA ALA A 525 -5.33 -12.69 69.27
C ALA A 525 -4.28 -11.60 69.58
N GLY A 526 -3.42 -11.30 68.60
CA GLY A 526 -2.42 -10.26 68.67
C GLY A 526 -3.00 -8.85 68.63
N THR A 527 -2.12 -7.88 68.41
CA THR A 527 -2.45 -6.45 68.39
C THR A 527 -2.12 -5.75 67.08
N VAL A 528 -1.79 -6.51 66.04
CA VAL A 528 -1.48 -5.98 64.69
C VAL A 528 -2.71 -6.08 63.78
N LYS A 529 -3.13 -4.94 63.21
CA LYS A 529 -4.18 -4.86 62.18
C LYS A 529 -3.55 -4.59 60.82
N ILE A 530 -3.94 -5.35 59.78
CA ILE A 530 -3.42 -5.21 58.41
C ILE A 530 -4.55 -5.07 57.40
N ILE A 531 -4.51 -4.02 56.56
CA ILE A 531 -5.54 -3.72 55.56
C ILE A 531 -4.92 -3.23 54.24
N PRO A 532 -5.18 -3.87 53.09
CA PRO A 532 -5.78 -5.20 52.96
C PRO A 532 -4.84 -6.30 53.47
N ALA A 533 -5.39 -7.39 54.02
CA ALA A 533 -4.59 -8.52 54.53
C ALA A 533 -4.09 -9.50 53.47
N ASN A 534 -4.48 -9.30 52.21
CA ASN A 534 -3.86 -9.92 51.04
C ASN A 534 -3.76 -8.90 49.92
N LEU A 535 -2.77 -9.08 49.04
CA LEU A 535 -2.56 -8.23 47.86
C LEU A 535 -2.73 -9.07 46.60
N ASN A 536 -3.85 -8.87 45.92
CA ASN A 536 -4.12 -9.43 44.59
C ASN A 536 -3.82 -8.39 43.51
N PHE A 537 -2.76 -8.61 42.75
CA PHE A 537 -2.29 -7.71 41.71
C PHE A 537 -3.08 -7.84 40.39
N GLY A 538 -4.06 -8.76 40.31
CA GLY A 538 -4.85 -9.02 39.13
C GLY A 538 -4.02 -9.55 37.96
N THR A 539 -4.54 -9.39 36.74
CA THR A 539 -3.81 -9.75 35.51
C THR A 539 -2.96 -8.57 35.04
N LEU A 540 -1.67 -8.83 34.89
CA LEU A 540 -0.65 -7.93 34.42
C LEU A 540 -0.21 -8.43 33.05
N ASN A 541 -0.42 -7.65 32.00
CA ASN A 541 0.15 -8.00 30.73
C ASN A 541 1.63 -7.63 30.72
N LEU A 542 2.49 -8.65 30.68
CA LEU A 542 3.96 -8.51 30.78
C LEU A 542 4.56 -7.71 29.66
N LYS A 543 3.87 -7.68 28.51
CA LYS A 543 4.24 -6.74 27.48
C LYS A 543 4.01 -5.33 27.98
N PHE A 544 2.87 -4.93 28.57
CA PHE A 544 2.43 -3.53 28.78
C PHE A 544 2.69 -2.87 30.11
N VAL A 545 2.30 -3.53 31.19
CA VAL A 545 2.51 -3.03 32.54
C VAL A 545 3.50 -4.02 33.12
N ARG A 546 4.74 -3.60 33.35
CA ARG A 546 5.82 -4.51 33.80
C ARG A 546 5.80 -4.79 35.29
N ASN A 547 5.14 -3.92 36.05
CA ASN A 547 4.89 -4.13 37.46
C ASN A 547 3.64 -3.38 37.91
N ARG A 548 3.07 -3.82 39.03
CA ARG A 548 1.98 -3.14 39.73
C ARG A 548 2.35 -3.07 41.20
N ILE A 549 2.10 -1.93 41.82
CA ILE A 549 2.38 -1.70 43.24
C ILE A 549 1.04 -1.60 43.94
N LEU A 550 0.87 -2.37 45.01
CA LEU A 550 -0.29 -2.28 45.90
C LEU A 550 0.21 -2.07 47.33
N PRO A 551 -0.38 -1.13 48.08
CA PRO A 551 -0.07 -0.92 49.48
C PRO A 551 -0.86 -1.87 50.39
N THR A 552 -0.29 -2.18 51.54
CA THR A 552 -1.01 -2.65 52.73
C THR A 552 -0.64 -1.78 53.92
N THR A 553 -1.62 -1.43 54.75
CA THR A 553 -1.45 -0.60 55.94
C THR A 553 -1.35 -1.49 57.17
N LEU A 554 -0.23 -1.39 57.88
CA LEU A 554 -0.04 -2.00 59.19
C LEU A 554 -0.40 -0.99 60.27
N THR A 555 -1.21 -1.40 61.24
CA THR A 555 -1.60 -0.56 62.38
C THR A 555 -1.33 -1.30 63.68
N ASN A 556 -0.61 -0.64 64.59
CA ASN A 556 -0.44 -1.13 65.96
C ASN A 556 -1.67 -0.74 66.78
N THR A 557 -2.53 -1.70 67.08
CA THR A 557 -3.74 -1.47 67.89
C THR A 557 -3.54 -1.79 69.37
N GLY A 558 -2.34 -2.20 69.78
CA GLY A 558 -1.98 -2.49 71.16
C GLY A 558 -1.56 -1.24 71.92
N SER A 559 -1.40 -1.36 73.23
CA SER A 559 -0.99 -0.25 74.12
C SER A 559 0.54 -0.08 74.24
N SER A 560 1.32 -1.03 73.71
CA SER A 560 2.79 -1.03 73.75
C SER A 560 3.38 -0.79 72.36
N VAL A 561 4.66 -0.39 72.30
CA VAL A 561 5.36 -0.18 71.02
C VAL A 561 5.57 -1.52 70.30
N LEU A 562 5.19 -1.59 69.03
CA LEU A 562 5.47 -2.71 68.15
C LEU A 562 6.89 -2.55 67.59
N SER A 563 7.77 -3.51 67.85
CA SER A 563 9.15 -3.55 67.35
C SER A 563 9.25 -4.56 66.21
N ILE A 564 9.57 -4.09 65.01
CA ILE A 564 9.66 -4.89 63.80
C ILE A 564 11.11 -5.29 63.55
N THR A 565 11.38 -6.59 63.58
CA THR A 565 12.71 -7.19 63.42
C THR A 565 13.03 -7.50 61.97
N ALA A 566 12.06 -7.87 61.13
CA ALA A 566 12.28 -8.18 59.71
C ALA A 566 11.01 -8.04 58.85
N LYS A 567 11.20 -7.74 57.56
CA LYS A 567 10.14 -7.74 56.51
C LYS A 567 10.69 -8.45 55.27
N THR A 568 10.16 -9.61 54.94
CA THR A 568 10.71 -10.47 53.88
C THR A 568 9.62 -11.06 53.00
N ILE A 569 9.90 -11.28 51.71
CA ILE A 569 9.00 -12.06 50.83
C ILE A 569 9.42 -13.52 50.90
N THR A 570 8.48 -14.41 51.24
CA THR A 570 8.66 -15.86 51.32
C THR A 570 7.61 -16.59 50.47
N GLY A 571 7.74 -17.89 50.26
CA GLY A 571 6.73 -18.71 49.56
C GLY A 571 7.19 -19.28 48.20
N LEU A 572 6.23 -19.57 47.31
CA LEU A 572 6.45 -20.36 46.08
C LEU A 572 7.17 -19.60 44.97
N THR A 573 6.76 -18.36 44.67
CA THR A 573 7.39 -17.51 43.65
C THR A 573 7.78 -16.13 44.21
N PRO A 574 8.62 -16.09 45.26
CA PRO A 574 8.92 -14.86 46.00
C PRO A 574 9.67 -13.84 45.12
N ASN A 575 10.44 -14.31 44.14
CA ASN A 575 11.25 -13.50 43.24
C ASN A 575 10.43 -12.57 42.33
N ALA A 576 9.12 -12.81 42.16
CA ALA A 576 8.24 -11.93 41.40
C ALA A 576 7.73 -10.73 42.21
N TYR A 577 8.04 -10.66 43.51
CA TYR A 577 7.56 -9.62 44.41
C TYR A 577 8.72 -8.93 45.14
N THR A 578 8.55 -7.64 45.43
CA THR A 578 9.57 -6.86 46.17
C THR A 578 8.88 -5.80 47.01
N VAL A 579 9.32 -5.62 48.26
CA VAL A 579 8.88 -4.48 49.07
C VAL A 579 9.53 -3.22 48.51
N VAL A 580 8.72 -2.24 48.11
CA VAL A 580 9.17 -0.93 47.60
C VAL A 580 8.31 0.12 48.27
N ASN A 581 8.89 1.04 49.04
CA ASN A 581 8.17 2.00 49.90
C ASN A 581 7.62 1.38 51.18
N ASP A 582 8.51 1.14 52.14
CA ASP A 582 8.20 0.72 53.50
C ASP A 582 8.27 1.93 54.44
N MET A 583 7.12 2.36 54.96
CA MET A 583 7.01 3.50 55.88
C MET A 583 6.99 3.07 57.35
N CYS A 584 7.06 1.77 57.65
CA CYS A 584 6.85 1.26 59.01
C CYS A 584 8.10 1.27 59.90
N GLY A 585 9.28 1.63 59.37
CA GLY A 585 10.52 1.71 60.15
C GLY A 585 10.83 0.43 60.95
N ALA A 586 11.60 0.59 62.04
CA ALA A 586 11.88 -0.48 63.01
C ALA A 586 10.85 -0.57 64.14
N THR A 587 10.02 0.47 64.33
CA THR A 587 9.01 0.51 65.40
C THR A 587 7.77 1.26 64.96
N VAL A 588 6.59 0.81 65.42
CA VAL A 588 5.30 1.49 65.23
C VAL A 588 4.68 1.78 66.61
N ALA A 589 4.48 3.06 66.92
CA ALA A 589 3.90 3.48 68.20
C ALA A 589 2.46 2.99 68.38
N SER A 590 2.02 2.82 69.62
CA SER A 590 0.64 2.47 69.98
C SER A 590 -0.35 3.39 69.27
N GLY A 591 -1.36 2.81 68.61
CA GLY A 591 -2.41 3.54 67.89
C GLY A 591 -2.00 4.14 66.54
N SER A 592 -0.74 3.97 66.12
CA SER A 592 -0.24 4.51 64.84
C SER A 592 -0.32 3.49 63.70
N SER A 593 -0.36 4.00 62.48
CA SER A 593 -0.39 3.22 61.24
C SER A 593 0.76 3.61 60.31
N CYS A 594 1.14 2.70 59.44
CA CYS A 594 2.15 2.90 58.41
C CYS A 594 1.88 1.99 57.21
N ASP A 595 2.28 2.42 56.01
CA ASP A 595 2.09 1.65 54.79
C ASP A 595 3.35 0.86 54.40
N ILE A 596 3.12 -0.37 53.94
CA ILE A 596 4.12 -1.22 53.29
C ILE A 596 3.61 -1.49 51.88
N SER A 597 4.32 -1.01 50.88
CA SER A 597 3.98 -1.28 49.48
C SER A 597 4.77 -2.46 48.92
N VAL A 598 4.07 -3.34 48.22
CA VAL A 598 4.68 -4.47 47.51
C VAL A 598 4.51 -4.26 46.01
N LYS A 599 5.61 -4.40 45.29
CA LYS A 599 5.66 -4.42 43.83
C LYS A 599 5.60 -5.86 43.35
N PHE A 600 4.62 -6.17 42.51
CA PHE A 600 4.59 -7.39 41.70
C PHE A 600 5.24 -7.09 40.35
N ALA A 601 6.36 -7.74 40.05
CA ALA A 601 7.16 -7.61 38.82
C ALA A 601 7.56 -9.01 38.30
N PRO A 602 6.61 -9.81 37.79
CA PRO A 602 6.87 -11.15 37.27
C PRO A 602 7.77 -11.11 36.02
N GLY A 603 8.74 -12.03 35.94
CA GLY A 603 9.67 -12.11 34.81
C GLY A 603 9.11 -12.84 33.58
N LEU A 604 8.13 -13.72 33.75
CA LEU A 604 7.56 -14.57 32.70
C LEU A 604 6.04 -14.66 32.80
N ALA A 605 5.36 -15.08 31.72
CA ALA A 605 3.92 -15.33 31.76
C ALA A 605 3.63 -16.49 32.70
N GLY A 606 2.63 -16.35 33.56
CA GLY A 606 2.31 -17.34 34.57
C GLY A 606 1.49 -16.77 35.71
N ARG A 607 1.08 -17.66 36.61
CA ARG A 607 0.44 -17.30 37.88
C ARG A 607 1.49 -17.30 38.99
N TYR A 608 1.40 -16.32 39.88
CA TYR A 608 2.40 -16.06 40.91
C TYR A 608 1.74 -15.99 42.29
N PHE A 609 2.43 -16.56 43.28
CA PHE A 609 1.99 -16.66 44.67
C PHE A 609 3.19 -16.54 45.61
N ALA A 610 3.10 -15.66 46.59
CA ALA A 610 4.11 -15.47 47.64
C ALA A 610 3.45 -14.92 48.92
N ASN A 611 4.20 -14.72 50.00
CA ASN A 611 3.76 -14.07 51.22
C ASN A 611 4.74 -12.93 51.57
N LEU A 612 4.22 -11.76 51.94
CA LEU A 612 4.98 -10.78 52.71
C LEU A 612 4.93 -11.19 54.18
N THR A 613 6.08 -11.50 54.76
CA THR A 613 6.27 -11.93 56.16
C THR A 613 6.87 -10.78 56.97
N ILE A 614 6.19 -10.36 58.03
CA ILE A 614 6.61 -9.28 58.93
C ILE A 614 6.87 -9.90 60.30
N SER A 615 8.13 -9.92 60.73
CA SER A 615 8.53 -10.43 62.05
C SER A 615 8.63 -9.28 63.03
N ASP A 616 7.87 -9.35 64.11
CA ASP A 616 7.80 -8.34 65.17
C ASP A 616 7.69 -9.00 66.55
N ASN A 617 7.53 -8.19 67.61
CA ASN A 617 7.39 -8.64 69.00
C ASN A 617 5.94 -8.92 69.44
N ASP A 618 4.96 -8.87 68.53
CA ASP A 618 3.59 -9.24 68.85
C ASP A 618 3.45 -10.77 68.99
N ILE A 619 2.47 -11.22 69.78
CA ILE A 619 2.21 -12.64 70.00
C ILE A 619 1.77 -13.38 68.74
N SER A 620 1.21 -12.68 67.74
CA SER A 620 0.84 -13.27 66.44
C SER A 620 1.96 -13.22 65.40
N SER A 621 3.17 -12.81 65.80
CA SER A 621 4.34 -12.77 64.92
C SER A 621 4.78 -14.17 64.47
N PRO A 622 5.21 -14.35 63.20
CA PRO A 622 5.25 -13.32 62.16
C PRO A 622 3.89 -13.12 61.48
N GLN A 623 3.56 -11.87 61.16
CA GLN A 623 2.38 -11.54 60.36
C GLN A 623 2.62 -11.92 58.91
N GLN A 624 1.60 -12.49 58.25
CA GLN A 624 1.69 -12.90 56.85
C GLN A 624 0.61 -12.22 56.01
N VAL A 625 1.04 -11.61 54.90
CA VAL A 625 0.16 -10.99 53.89
C VAL A 625 0.33 -11.77 52.57
N PRO A 626 -0.62 -12.64 52.21
CA PRO A 626 -0.55 -13.37 50.95
C PRO A 626 -0.57 -12.45 49.72
N LEU A 627 0.24 -12.81 48.73
CA LEU A 627 0.44 -12.10 47.48
C LEU A 627 0.03 -13.01 46.33
N SER A 628 -0.75 -12.48 45.38
CA SER A 628 -1.17 -13.22 44.19
C SER A 628 -1.23 -12.32 42.97
N GLY A 629 -0.91 -12.87 41.79
CA GLY A 629 -1.00 -12.12 40.54
C GLY A 629 -0.91 -13.05 39.33
N THR A 630 -1.48 -12.63 38.21
CA THR A 630 -1.33 -13.34 36.93
C THR A 630 -0.57 -12.44 35.96
N ALA A 631 0.34 -13.02 35.23
CA ALA A 631 1.11 -12.36 34.20
C ALA A 631 0.82 -13.06 32.86
N CYS A 632 0.44 -12.34 31.81
CA CYS A 632 0.15 -12.95 30.50
C CYS A 632 1.11 -12.48 29.41
N SER A 633 1.27 -13.32 28.37
CA SER A 633 2.03 -13.04 27.15
C SER A 633 1.18 -13.45 25.94
N GLY A 634 0.84 -12.50 25.05
CA GLY A 634 -0.05 -12.69 23.89
C GLY A 634 -0.01 -11.51 22.88
N ILE A 635 -0.70 -11.65 21.73
CA ILE A 635 -0.64 -10.74 20.56
C ILE A 635 -1.06 -9.31 20.90
N ARG A 636 -2.16 -9.20 21.64
CA ARG A 636 -2.72 -7.98 22.13
C ARG A 636 -2.76 -8.06 23.64
N CYS A 637 -2.54 -6.91 24.23
CA CYS A 637 -2.55 -6.76 25.67
C CYS A 637 -3.55 -5.70 26.12
N PHE A 638 -4.03 -4.93 25.14
CA PHE A 638 -5.11 -3.97 25.22
C PHE A 638 -6.35 -4.46 24.46
N GLY A 639 -7.52 -3.95 24.84
CA GLY A 639 -8.80 -4.32 24.24
C GLY A 639 -9.07 -3.55 22.95
N GLN A 640 -9.99 -4.05 22.12
CA GLN A 640 -10.41 -3.38 20.88
C GLN A 640 -10.90 -1.94 21.10
N ALA A 641 -11.42 -1.63 22.29
CA ALA A 641 -11.84 -0.29 22.69
C ALA A 641 -10.68 0.74 22.76
N ASP A 642 -9.48 0.33 23.15
CA ASP A 642 -8.32 1.22 23.26
C ASP A 642 -7.84 1.65 21.87
N ILE A 643 -7.80 0.70 20.93
CA ILE A 643 -7.46 0.93 19.52
C ILE A 643 -8.46 1.88 18.87
N ARG A 644 -9.77 1.63 19.05
CA ARG A 644 -10.82 2.53 18.54
C ARG A 644 -10.68 3.94 19.07
N SER A 645 -10.44 4.06 20.38
CA SER A 645 -10.24 5.36 21.02
C SER A 645 -9.02 6.10 20.46
N ALA A 646 -7.92 5.39 20.19
CA ALA A 646 -6.73 5.98 19.57
C ALA A 646 -6.98 6.40 18.11
N LEU A 647 -7.66 5.58 17.31
CA LEU A 647 -8.00 5.91 15.92
C LEU A 647 -8.92 7.14 15.83
N VAL A 648 -9.89 7.27 16.76
CA VAL A 648 -10.76 8.45 16.83
C VAL A 648 -9.99 9.70 17.27
N ARG A 649 -9.12 9.59 18.29
CA ARG A 649 -8.27 10.72 18.73
C ARG A 649 -7.31 11.17 17.64
N ASN A 650 -6.75 10.22 16.89
CA ASN A 650 -5.81 10.47 15.80
C ASN A 650 -6.53 10.47 14.45
N ALA A 651 -7.57 11.29 14.30
CA ALA A 651 -8.38 11.34 13.07
C ALA A 651 -7.59 11.79 11.82
N ILE A 652 -6.41 12.39 12.00
CA ILE A 652 -5.46 12.74 10.94
C ILE A 652 -4.10 12.15 11.32
N ASN A 653 -3.60 11.24 10.49
CA ASN A 653 -2.27 10.64 10.64
C ASN A 653 -1.43 10.92 9.41
N ALA A 654 -0.12 10.85 9.58
CA ALA A 654 0.83 10.80 8.49
C ALA A 654 1.73 9.58 8.66
N VAL A 655 1.99 8.87 7.57
CA VAL A 655 3.01 7.82 7.54
C VAL A 655 4.34 8.46 7.96
N PRO A 656 5.09 7.89 8.93
CA PRO A 656 6.37 8.43 9.35
C PRO A 656 7.30 8.69 8.16
N THR A 657 7.97 9.84 8.13
CA THR A 657 8.82 10.23 6.99
C THR A 657 9.92 9.17 6.73
N PRO A 658 10.13 8.74 5.48
CA PRO A 658 11.23 7.87 5.09
C PRO A 658 12.60 8.50 5.36
N SER A 659 13.59 7.67 5.68
CA SER A 659 14.94 8.10 6.05
C SER A 659 15.95 8.05 4.89
N GLY A 660 15.63 7.34 3.81
CA GLY A 660 16.48 7.27 2.63
C GLY A 660 16.42 8.54 1.75
N PRO A 661 17.40 8.72 0.86
CA PRO A 661 17.54 9.94 0.07
C PRO A 661 16.53 10.07 -1.08
N ASN A 662 15.94 8.97 -1.54
CA ASN A 662 15.07 8.96 -2.71
C ASN A 662 13.63 9.33 -2.34
N LYS A 663 12.92 9.96 -3.28
CA LYS A 663 11.46 10.08 -3.19
C LYS A 663 10.82 8.73 -3.49
N VAL A 664 9.59 8.54 -3.05
CA VAL A 664 8.89 7.25 -3.13
C VAL A 664 7.75 7.35 -4.14
N GLY A 665 7.73 6.44 -5.11
CA GLY A 665 6.60 6.16 -5.98
C GLY A 665 5.86 4.92 -5.50
N THR A 666 4.57 4.83 -5.78
CA THR A 666 3.78 3.62 -5.50
C THR A 666 2.73 3.39 -6.58
N ARG A 667 2.44 2.11 -6.85
CA ARG A 667 1.34 1.71 -7.72
C ARG A 667 0.83 0.31 -7.40
N VAL A 668 -0.41 0.04 -7.76
CA VAL A 668 -1.00 -1.31 -7.69
C VAL A 668 -0.98 -1.91 -9.10
N ILE A 669 -0.64 -3.20 -9.20
CA ILE A 669 -0.79 -3.99 -10.41
C ILE A 669 -1.65 -5.19 -10.06
N ASP A 670 -2.70 -5.40 -10.86
CA ASP A 670 -3.55 -6.57 -10.77
C ASP A 670 -2.94 -7.69 -11.62
N LEU A 671 -2.74 -8.84 -10.99
CA LEU A 671 -2.16 -10.02 -11.62
C LEU A 671 -3.21 -11.13 -11.66
N VAL A 672 -3.29 -11.82 -12.79
CA VAL A 672 -4.22 -12.94 -12.98
C VAL A 672 -3.42 -14.18 -13.32
N ASP A 673 -3.46 -15.18 -12.45
CA ASP A 673 -2.89 -16.49 -12.69
C ASP A 673 -3.87 -17.29 -13.56
N SER A 674 -3.62 -17.28 -14.87
CA SER A 674 -4.46 -17.96 -15.86
C SER A 674 -4.42 -19.49 -15.73
N MET A 675 -3.44 -20.05 -15.00
CA MET A 675 -3.23 -21.49 -14.85
C MET A 675 -3.93 -22.05 -13.61
N ARG A 676 -4.15 -21.25 -12.56
CA ARG A 676 -4.80 -21.69 -11.32
C ARG A 676 -6.24 -21.17 -11.20
N SER A 677 -7.14 -22.05 -10.77
CA SER A 677 -8.45 -21.64 -10.25
C SER A 677 -8.30 -21.09 -8.84
N ASP A 678 -9.18 -20.16 -8.46
CA ASP A 678 -9.17 -19.58 -7.12
C ASP A 678 -9.57 -20.63 -6.06
N PRO A 679 -8.72 -20.88 -5.03
CA PRO A 679 -8.94 -21.93 -4.05
C PRO A 679 -10.00 -21.59 -2.99
N TYR A 680 -10.43 -20.34 -2.91
CA TYR A 680 -11.44 -19.87 -1.95
C TYR A 680 -12.82 -19.70 -2.58
N HIS A 681 -12.94 -19.82 -3.90
CA HIS A 681 -14.17 -19.54 -4.63
C HIS A 681 -14.54 -20.68 -5.59
N ALA A 682 -15.67 -21.35 -5.33
CA ALA A 682 -16.07 -22.58 -6.01
C ALA A 682 -16.55 -22.41 -7.48
N THR A 683 -16.53 -21.20 -8.05
CA THR A 683 -17.05 -20.91 -9.40
C THR A 683 -16.07 -21.22 -10.53
N GLY A 684 -14.85 -21.67 -10.23
CA GLY A 684 -13.81 -21.93 -11.23
C GLY A 684 -13.15 -20.66 -11.79
N ALA A 685 -13.40 -19.49 -11.19
CA ALA A 685 -12.71 -18.25 -11.51
C ALA A 685 -11.18 -18.40 -11.38
N ARG A 686 -10.43 -17.63 -12.16
CA ARG A 686 -8.95 -17.64 -12.11
C ARG A 686 -8.46 -16.93 -10.85
N ARG A 687 -7.30 -17.34 -10.35
CA ARG A 687 -6.70 -16.75 -9.14
C ARG A 687 -6.17 -15.35 -9.46
N GLU A 688 -6.76 -14.33 -8.87
CA GLU A 688 -6.37 -12.93 -9.05
C GLU A 688 -5.64 -12.42 -7.79
N LEU A 689 -4.64 -11.56 -7.95
CA LEU A 689 -3.89 -10.93 -6.87
C LEU A 689 -3.70 -9.44 -7.14
N ALA A 690 -3.94 -8.61 -6.13
CA ALA A 690 -3.53 -7.21 -6.16
C ALA A 690 -2.14 -7.10 -5.52
N VAL A 691 -1.15 -6.61 -6.26
CA VAL A 691 0.21 -6.39 -5.75
C VAL A 691 0.51 -4.90 -5.74
N ARG A 692 0.81 -4.36 -4.55
CA ARG A 692 1.22 -2.96 -4.43
C ARG A 692 2.73 -2.84 -4.36
N PHE A 693 3.25 -1.98 -5.22
CA PHE A 693 4.67 -1.67 -5.33
C PHE A 693 5.00 -0.34 -4.65
N TRP A 694 6.15 -0.26 -3.99
CA TRP A 694 6.82 0.97 -3.59
C TRP A 694 8.24 0.97 -4.14
N TYR A 695 8.69 2.10 -4.69
CA TYR A 695 9.96 2.16 -5.41
C TYR A 695 10.55 3.58 -5.42
N PRO A 696 11.86 3.74 -5.62
CA PRO A 696 12.49 5.04 -5.75
C PRO A 696 12.00 5.78 -7.01
N THR A 697 11.77 7.09 -6.88
CA THR A 697 11.35 7.98 -7.97
C THR A 697 12.08 9.32 -7.90
N ALA A 698 12.13 10.05 -9.03
CA ALA A 698 12.73 11.37 -9.15
C ALA A 698 11.72 12.36 -9.77
N PHE A 699 10.92 13.03 -8.93
CA PHE A 699 10.09 14.17 -9.35
C PHE A 699 10.43 15.40 -8.50
N THR A 700 10.34 16.59 -9.10
CA THR A 700 10.70 17.87 -8.44
C THR A 700 9.47 18.73 -8.08
N ARG A 701 8.36 18.63 -8.84
CA ARG A 701 7.03 19.21 -8.55
C ARG A 701 5.92 18.39 -9.24
N GLY A 702 4.66 18.54 -8.79
CA GLY A 702 3.48 18.05 -9.52
C GLY A 702 3.03 16.60 -9.24
N CYS A 703 3.51 15.96 -8.17
CA CYS A 703 3.08 14.61 -7.82
C CYS A 703 1.65 14.57 -7.25
N LYS A 704 0.86 13.56 -7.67
CA LYS A 704 -0.40 13.18 -7.03
C LYS A 704 -0.09 12.32 -5.78
N PRO A 705 -0.41 12.76 -4.56
CA PRO A 705 -0.19 11.97 -3.36
C PRO A 705 -0.97 10.65 -3.44
N ALA A 706 -0.31 9.54 -3.11
CA ALA A 706 -0.96 8.25 -3.08
C ALA A 706 -1.82 8.09 -1.82
N PRO A 707 -3.06 7.58 -1.92
CA PRO A 707 -3.84 7.27 -0.74
C PRO A 707 -3.23 6.07 0.01
N TYR A 708 -3.49 5.99 1.32
CA TYR A 708 -3.01 4.89 2.15
C TYR A 708 -3.58 3.54 1.70
N ALA A 709 -4.89 3.49 1.45
CA ALA A 709 -5.59 2.41 0.74
C ALA A 709 -6.66 3.04 -0.16
N SER A 710 -7.28 2.26 -1.04
CA SER A 710 -8.42 2.76 -1.81
C SER A 710 -9.57 3.18 -0.88
N SER A 711 -10.40 4.11 -1.33
CA SER A 711 -11.48 4.64 -0.49
C SER A 711 -12.46 3.56 -0.04
N SER A 712 -12.78 2.58 -0.90
CA SER A 712 -13.68 1.49 -0.54
C SER A 712 -13.09 0.59 0.55
N VAL A 713 -11.84 0.17 0.39
CA VAL A 713 -11.09 -0.63 1.35
C VAL A 713 -10.96 0.12 2.67
N TRP A 714 -10.49 1.35 2.63
CA TRP A 714 -10.27 2.14 3.84
C TRP A 714 -11.55 2.39 4.64
N ASN A 715 -12.66 2.67 3.96
CA ASN A 715 -13.97 2.81 4.60
C ASN A 715 -14.46 1.49 5.21
N TYR A 716 -14.25 0.37 4.53
CA TYR A 716 -14.60 -0.94 5.07
C TYR A 716 -13.78 -1.31 6.31
N LEU A 717 -12.46 -1.05 6.31
CA LEU A 717 -11.61 -1.26 7.49
C LEU A 717 -12.08 -0.40 8.68
N ALA A 718 -12.43 0.86 8.42
CA ALA A 718 -12.97 1.76 9.44
C ALA A 718 -14.33 1.29 9.97
N GLN A 719 -15.19 0.75 9.10
CA GLN A 719 -16.47 0.15 9.48
C GLN A 719 -16.28 -1.08 10.39
N LEU A 720 -15.30 -1.94 10.10
CA LEU A 720 -14.98 -3.09 10.94
C LEU A 720 -14.56 -2.68 12.36
N GLU A 721 -13.84 -1.56 12.50
CA GLU A 721 -13.49 -0.98 13.80
C GLU A 721 -14.55 -0.04 14.37
N ARG A 722 -15.67 0.21 13.67
CA ARG A 722 -16.74 1.12 14.12
C ARG A 722 -16.22 2.53 14.44
N VAL A 723 -15.30 3.04 13.63
CA VAL A 723 -14.77 4.41 13.72
C VAL A 723 -14.91 5.11 12.37
N PRO A 724 -14.96 6.45 12.32
CA PRO A 724 -14.79 7.17 11.06
C PRO A 724 -13.43 6.86 10.45
N ALA A 725 -13.36 6.73 9.13
CA ALA A 725 -12.11 6.48 8.43
C ALA A 725 -11.10 7.60 8.70
N PRO A 726 -9.96 7.34 9.37
CA PRO A 726 -8.96 8.37 9.63
C PRO A 726 -8.39 8.90 8.33
N ARG A 727 -8.09 10.19 8.27
CA ARG A 727 -7.34 10.75 7.14
C ARG A 727 -5.88 10.37 7.28
N VAL A 728 -5.31 9.70 6.29
CA VAL A 728 -3.90 9.29 6.29
C VAL A 728 -3.15 9.95 5.15
N LYS A 729 -2.11 10.71 5.47
CA LYS A 729 -1.16 11.26 4.49
C LYS A 729 0.02 10.30 4.33
N THR A 730 0.29 9.85 3.10
CA THR A 730 1.47 9.05 2.76
C THR A 730 2.63 9.94 2.31
N ASN A 731 3.83 9.37 2.14
CA ASN A 731 4.98 10.06 1.54
C ASN A 731 5.18 9.67 0.06
N SER A 732 4.29 8.83 -0.47
CA SER A 732 4.39 8.25 -1.80
C SER A 732 3.63 9.02 -2.89
N CYS A 733 4.15 8.93 -4.10
CA CYS A 733 3.56 9.48 -5.30
C CYS A 733 2.90 8.40 -6.14
N GLN A 734 1.62 8.59 -6.40
CA GLN A 734 0.79 7.66 -7.15
C GLN A 734 1.28 7.60 -8.60
N ASP A 735 1.63 6.40 -9.07
CA ASP A 735 2.01 6.10 -10.45
C ASP A 735 3.19 6.93 -11.00
N ALA A 736 4.05 7.44 -10.11
CA ALA A 736 5.27 8.14 -10.53
C ALA A 736 6.22 7.19 -11.26
N ALA A 737 7.04 7.70 -12.19
CA ALA A 737 8.03 6.87 -12.87
C ALA A 737 9.12 6.41 -11.89
N ILE A 738 9.51 5.13 -11.96
CA ILE A 738 10.65 4.60 -11.21
C ILE A 738 11.96 5.23 -11.71
N THR A 739 12.93 5.41 -10.82
CA THR A 739 14.28 5.87 -11.19
C THR A 739 14.97 4.92 -12.17
N LEU A 740 15.89 5.47 -12.96
CA LEU A 740 16.77 4.67 -13.82
C LEU A 740 17.74 3.83 -12.97
N GLY A 741 18.13 2.66 -13.49
CA GLY A 741 18.97 1.69 -12.79
C GLY A 741 18.19 0.44 -12.39
N THR A 742 18.89 -0.60 -11.94
CA THR A 742 18.27 -1.81 -11.39
C THR A 742 18.23 -1.74 -9.86
N HIS A 743 17.12 -2.19 -9.29
CA HIS A 743 16.83 -2.10 -7.87
C HIS A 743 16.61 -3.51 -7.28
N PRO A 744 17.23 -3.84 -6.13
CA PRO A 744 16.90 -5.08 -5.41
C PRO A 744 15.42 -5.11 -5.03
N VAL A 745 14.85 -6.31 -5.00
CA VAL A 745 13.41 -6.50 -4.77
C VAL A 745 13.16 -7.14 -3.39
N VAL A 746 12.17 -6.62 -2.67
CA VAL A 746 11.63 -7.23 -1.46
C VAL A 746 10.19 -7.63 -1.74
N VAL A 747 9.90 -8.92 -1.82
CA VAL A 747 8.53 -9.42 -1.84
C VAL A 747 8.04 -9.51 -0.40
N PHE A 748 6.85 -8.99 -0.11
CA PHE A 748 6.30 -8.96 1.24
C PHE A 748 4.94 -9.65 1.32
N THR A 749 4.77 -10.51 2.34
CA THR A 749 3.50 -11.17 2.66
C THR A 749 3.01 -10.77 4.06
N HIS A 750 1.77 -10.28 4.14
CA HIS A 750 1.19 -9.70 5.35
C HIS A 750 0.85 -10.75 6.43
N GLY A 751 0.51 -10.31 7.65
CA GLY A 751 -0.03 -11.21 8.71
C GLY A 751 -1.34 -11.89 8.32
N TYR A 752 -1.81 -12.88 9.10
CA TYR A 752 -3.05 -13.60 8.75
C TYR A 752 -4.25 -12.65 8.66
N THR A 753 -4.92 -12.62 7.50
CA THR A 753 -5.96 -11.64 7.11
C THR A 753 -5.52 -10.15 7.12
N GLY A 754 -4.21 -9.90 7.19
CA GLY A 754 -3.60 -8.57 7.02
C GLY A 754 -3.97 -7.93 5.69
N THR A 755 -3.52 -6.70 5.48
CA THR A 755 -3.62 -5.99 4.21
C THR A 755 -2.23 -5.73 3.64
N PHE A 756 -2.14 -5.61 2.30
CA PHE A 756 -0.88 -5.26 1.65
C PHE A 756 -0.40 -3.84 1.99
N THR A 757 -1.18 -3.05 2.73
CA THR A 757 -0.82 -1.71 3.20
C THR A 757 -0.40 -1.64 4.66
N ASP A 758 -0.51 -2.72 5.45
CA ASP A 758 -0.29 -2.70 6.92
C ASP A 758 1.15 -2.40 7.37
N TYR A 759 2.08 -2.12 6.45
CA TYR A 759 3.49 -1.86 6.75
C TYR A 759 4.07 -0.76 5.85
N THR A 760 3.23 0.19 5.44
CA THR A 760 3.59 1.33 4.58
C THR A 760 4.77 2.11 5.14
N PHE A 761 4.89 2.25 6.47
CA PHE A 761 6.07 2.92 7.05
C PHE A 761 7.38 2.22 6.65
N LEU A 762 7.38 0.89 6.59
CA LEU A 762 8.57 0.10 6.23
C LEU A 762 8.79 0.15 4.71
N PHE A 763 7.72 0.03 3.93
CA PHE A 763 7.80 -0.02 2.47
C PHE A 763 8.28 1.30 1.86
N GLU A 764 7.76 2.43 2.33
CA GLU A 764 8.23 3.74 1.88
C GLU A 764 9.69 3.98 2.27
N ASP A 765 10.12 3.48 3.42
CA ASP A 765 11.51 3.62 3.87
C ASP A 765 12.48 2.80 3.02
N LEU A 766 12.18 1.52 2.78
CA LEU A 766 12.97 0.67 1.89
C LEU A 766 13.03 1.25 0.46
N ALA A 767 11.90 1.74 -0.06
CA ALA A 767 11.87 2.41 -1.36
C ALA A 767 12.74 3.67 -1.39
N SER A 768 12.70 4.49 -0.34
CA SER A 768 13.56 5.67 -0.23
C SER A 768 15.06 5.33 -0.18
N ARG A 769 15.40 4.11 0.26
CA ARG A 769 16.77 3.55 0.28
C ARG A 769 17.19 2.88 -1.03
N GLY A 770 16.28 2.80 -2.02
CA GLY A 770 16.58 2.30 -3.36
C GLY A 770 16.10 0.87 -3.64
N TYR A 771 15.29 0.28 -2.76
CA TYR A 771 14.65 -1.02 -3.01
C TYR A 771 13.33 -0.88 -3.77
N VAL A 772 12.93 -1.92 -4.49
CA VAL A 772 11.53 -2.10 -4.92
C VAL A 772 10.86 -3.06 -3.95
N VAL A 773 9.76 -2.65 -3.34
CA VAL A 773 8.96 -3.51 -2.46
C VAL A 773 7.68 -3.93 -3.17
N ALA A 774 7.41 -5.23 -3.28
CA ALA A 774 6.20 -5.80 -3.85
C ALA A 774 5.37 -6.49 -2.74
N SER A 775 4.35 -5.80 -2.23
CA SER A 775 3.47 -6.31 -1.16
C SER A 775 2.26 -7.00 -1.76
N VAL A 776 2.08 -8.28 -1.44
CA VAL A 776 1.07 -9.14 -2.07
C VAL A 776 -0.22 -9.14 -1.28
N GLY A 777 -1.33 -8.78 -1.93
CA GLY A 777 -2.69 -9.00 -1.45
C GLY A 777 -3.19 -10.38 -1.83
N HIS A 778 -3.15 -11.31 -0.89
CA HIS A 778 -3.68 -12.67 -1.07
C HIS A 778 -5.21 -12.62 -1.06
N THR A 779 -5.83 -12.44 -2.23
CA THR A 779 -7.29 -12.29 -2.41
C THR A 779 -8.08 -13.38 -1.67
N PHE A 780 -9.21 -13.02 -1.08
CA PHE A 780 -10.05 -13.82 -0.17
C PHE A 780 -9.42 -14.20 1.19
N GLU A 781 -8.12 -13.98 1.41
CA GLU A 781 -7.53 -13.98 2.75
C GLU A 781 -7.36 -12.54 3.27
N THR A 782 -6.77 -11.66 2.45
CA THR A 782 -6.64 -10.24 2.76
C THR A 782 -8.00 -9.66 3.16
N THR A 783 -8.06 -8.91 4.27
CA THR A 783 -9.34 -8.40 4.82
C THR A 783 -10.24 -7.80 3.74
N ALA A 784 -9.67 -6.94 2.88
CA ALA A 784 -10.26 -6.57 1.61
C ALA A 784 -9.21 -6.06 0.62
N VAL A 785 -9.48 -6.27 -0.67
CA VAL A 785 -8.73 -5.70 -1.80
C VAL A 785 -9.70 -5.03 -2.76
N GLU A 786 -9.26 -3.97 -3.43
CA GLU A 786 -9.97 -3.37 -4.57
C GLU A 786 -9.06 -3.46 -5.79
N PHE A 787 -9.57 -4.05 -6.86
CA PHE A 787 -8.88 -4.16 -8.15
C PHE A 787 -9.09 -2.89 -8.98
N SER A 788 -8.29 -2.70 -10.03
CA SER A 788 -8.33 -1.53 -10.91
C SER A 788 -9.64 -1.40 -11.69
N ASP A 789 -10.42 -2.48 -11.81
CA ASP A 789 -11.78 -2.50 -12.35
C ASP A 789 -12.83 -1.94 -11.37
N GLY A 790 -12.43 -1.56 -10.14
CA GLY A 790 -13.29 -1.04 -9.07
C GLY A 790 -13.95 -2.13 -8.23
N ARG A 791 -13.71 -3.42 -8.52
CA ARG A 791 -14.30 -4.53 -7.78
C ARG A 791 -13.58 -4.70 -6.44
N MET A 792 -14.39 -4.68 -5.38
CA MET A 792 -13.92 -4.95 -4.03
C MET A 792 -14.16 -6.41 -3.65
N VAL A 793 -13.11 -7.12 -3.25
CA VAL A 793 -13.18 -8.51 -2.78
C VAL A 793 -12.83 -8.55 -1.29
N LYS A 794 -13.69 -9.19 -0.49
CA LYS A 794 -13.54 -9.30 0.98
C LYS A 794 -13.03 -10.69 1.36
N SER A 795 -12.37 -10.77 2.51
CA SER A 795 -11.91 -12.05 3.06
C SER A 795 -13.06 -13.00 3.38
N VAL A 796 -12.90 -14.28 3.03
CA VAL A 796 -13.78 -15.37 3.48
C VAL A 796 -13.28 -16.01 4.79
N LEU A 797 -12.06 -15.67 5.21
CA LEU A 797 -11.42 -16.14 6.44
C LEU A 797 -11.64 -15.18 7.63
N GLY A 798 -12.44 -14.12 7.42
CA GLY A 798 -12.69 -13.08 8.39
C GLY A 798 -11.59 -12.03 8.42
N SER A 799 -11.55 -11.23 9.49
CA SER A 799 -10.62 -10.10 9.61
C SER A 799 -10.04 -9.95 11.00
N HIS A 800 -8.73 -9.73 11.07
CA HIS A 800 -8.02 -9.36 12.29
C HIS A 800 -8.41 -7.97 12.82
N ILE A 801 -8.98 -7.11 11.97
CA ILE A 801 -9.50 -5.78 12.31
C ILE A 801 -10.91 -5.94 12.90
N GLY A 802 -11.78 -6.70 12.21
CA GLY A 802 -13.16 -6.94 12.66
C GLY A 802 -13.33 -7.88 13.85
N ASN A 803 -12.24 -8.51 14.33
CA ASN A 803 -12.27 -9.61 15.31
C ASN A 803 -13.17 -10.79 14.87
N THR A 804 -13.15 -11.11 13.58
CA THR A 804 -13.96 -12.18 12.96
C THR A 804 -13.10 -13.31 12.37
N LEU A 805 -11.83 -13.37 12.76
CA LEU A 805 -10.84 -14.35 12.29
C LEU A 805 -11.31 -15.79 12.48
N ARG A 806 -11.20 -16.59 11.42
CA ARG A 806 -11.29 -18.06 11.51
C ARG A 806 -9.89 -18.63 11.78
N ILE A 807 -9.62 -19.01 13.03
CA ILE A 807 -8.31 -19.53 13.47
C ILE A 807 -8.41 -21.02 13.80
N ASP A 808 -8.90 -21.81 12.85
CA ASP A 808 -8.78 -23.26 12.89
C ASP A 808 -7.55 -23.72 12.08
N GLY A 809 -7.07 -24.93 12.38
CA GLY A 809 -5.87 -25.48 11.73
C GLY A 809 -6.02 -25.66 10.22
N GLN A 810 -7.23 -25.90 9.71
CA GLN A 810 -7.46 -26.08 8.28
C GLN A 810 -7.39 -24.74 7.54
N SER A 811 -8.06 -23.70 8.05
CA SER A 811 -8.04 -22.35 7.47
C SER A 811 -6.64 -21.77 7.39
N THR A 812 -5.85 -21.93 8.46
CA THR A 812 -4.47 -21.43 8.54
C THR A 812 -3.51 -22.22 7.65
N SER A 813 -3.65 -23.55 7.57
CA SER A 813 -2.86 -24.39 6.67
C SER A 813 -3.17 -24.10 5.20
N LEU A 814 -4.47 -23.93 4.86
CA LEU A 814 -4.90 -23.53 3.53
C LEU A 814 -4.31 -22.18 3.14
N ALA A 815 -4.37 -21.18 4.03
CA ALA A 815 -3.77 -19.87 3.79
C ALA A 815 -2.27 -19.97 3.47
N VAL A 816 -1.48 -20.72 4.25
CA VAL A 816 -0.06 -20.92 3.94
C VAL A 816 0.15 -21.58 2.58
N ALA A 817 -0.58 -22.64 2.27
CA ALA A 817 -0.45 -23.35 0.99
C ALA A 817 -0.79 -22.47 -0.22
N VAL A 818 -1.86 -21.68 -0.12
CA VAL A 818 -2.28 -20.74 -1.18
C VAL A 818 -1.24 -19.62 -1.33
N ARG A 819 -0.77 -19.04 -0.21
CA ARG A 819 0.26 -18.00 -0.24
C ARG A 819 1.55 -18.46 -0.90
N LEU A 820 2.02 -19.68 -0.63
CA LEU A 820 3.23 -20.21 -1.28
C LEU A 820 3.07 -20.34 -2.80
N SER A 821 1.88 -20.75 -3.25
CA SER A 821 1.54 -20.80 -4.68
C SER A 821 1.45 -19.40 -5.29
N ASP A 822 0.85 -18.45 -4.58
CA ASP A 822 0.74 -17.05 -4.99
C ASP A 822 2.12 -16.39 -5.09
N LEU A 823 3.01 -16.64 -4.14
CA LEU A 823 4.37 -16.08 -4.14
C LEU A 823 5.20 -16.60 -5.32
N LYS A 824 5.08 -17.89 -5.66
CA LYS A 824 5.71 -18.44 -6.85
C LYS A 824 5.22 -17.74 -8.13
N PHE A 825 3.90 -17.55 -8.25
CA PHE A 825 3.31 -16.83 -9.38
C PHE A 825 3.75 -15.36 -9.43
N VAL A 826 3.79 -14.66 -8.28
CA VAL A 826 4.29 -13.28 -8.21
C VAL A 826 5.73 -13.18 -8.70
N MET A 827 6.58 -14.16 -8.39
CA MET A 827 7.95 -14.19 -8.88
C MET A 827 8.03 -14.36 -10.40
N ASP A 828 7.19 -15.20 -10.98
CA ASP A 828 7.08 -15.35 -12.44
C ASP A 828 6.61 -14.04 -13.10
N GLU A 829 5.68 -13.32 -12.47
CA GLU A 829 5.23 -12.01 -12.93
C GLU A 829 6.28 -10.91 -12.77
N LEU A 830 7.13 -10.95 -11.73
CA LEU A 830 8.25 -10.01 -11.62
C LEU A 830 9.26 -10.19 -12.76
N GLU A 831 9.53 -11.42 -13.18
CA GLU A 831 10.35 -11.71 -14.37
C GLU A 831 9.71 -11.12 -15.63
N ARG A 832 8.42 -11.39 -15.85
CA ARG A 832 7.68 -10.87 -17.00
C ARG A 832 7.64 -9.34 -17.03
N LEU A 833 7.36 -8.70 -15.89
CA LEU A 833 7.33 -7.25 -15.74
C LEU A 833 8.71 -6.62 -15.95
N ASN A 834 9.80 -7.35 -15.72
CA ASN A 834 11.15 -6.83 -15.94
C ASN A 834 11.58 -6.88 -17.41
N VAL A 835 10.98 -7.73 -18.24
CA VAL A 835 11.36 -7.88 -19.66
C VAL A 835 10.37 -7.24 -20.65
N SER A 836 9.16 -6.91 -20.20
CA SER A 836 8.12 -6.33 -21.07
C SER A 836 8.33 -4.82 -21.23
N ASP A 837 8.57 -4.32 -22.45
CA ASP A 837 8.78 -2.89 -22.74
C ASP A 837 7.61 -1.98 -22.31
N ALA A 838 6.38 -2.53 -22.28
CA ALA A 838 5.19 -1.82 -21.82
C ALA A 838 5.13 -1.69 -20.29
N SER A 839 5.95 -2.44 -19.56
CA SER A 839 5.99 -2.42 -18.10
C SER A 839 6.76 -1.20 -17.58
N PRO A 840 6.28 -0.53 -16.52
CA PRO A 840 7.04 0.52 -15.83
C PRO A 840 8.35 0.01 -15.21
N PHE A 841 8.48 -1.31 -15.05
CA PHE A 841 9.62 -1.96 -14.40
C PHE A 841 10.59 -2.58 -15.41
N ALA A 842 10.41 -2.36 -16.72
CA ALA A 842 11.26 -2.90 -17.77
C ALA A 842 12.75 -2.57 -17.53
N GLY A 843 13.55 -3.61 -17.27
CA GLY A 843 14.97 -3.52 -16.97
C GLY A 843 15.31 -2.77 -15.68
N LYS A 844 14.37 -2.65 -14.73
CA LYS A 844 14.54 -1.91 -13.45
C LYS A 844 14.56 -2.80 -12.22
N LEU A 845 14.18 -4.07 -12.34
CA LEU A 845 14.22 -5.02 -11.22
C LEU A 845 15.52 -5.82 -11.29
N ASP A 846 16.27 -5.82 -10.20
CA ASP A 846 17.40 -6.73 -10.05
C ASP A 846 16.91 -8.08 -9.50
N LEU A 847 16.56 -8.97 -10.41
CA LEU A 847 16.01 -10.28 -10.06
C LEU A 847 17.08 -11.26 -9.53
N SER A 848 18.36 -10.85 -9.53
CA SER A 848 19.41 -11.61 -8.84
C SER A 848 19.44 -11.31 -7.34
N ARG A 849 18.85 -10.19 -6.90
CA ARG A 849 18.83 -9.68 -5.52
C ARG A 849 17.42 -9.54 -4.99
N ILE A 850 16.78 -10.68 -4.66
CA ILE A 850 15.40 -10.72 -4.15
C ILE A 850 15.37 -11.28 -2.73
N ALA A 851 14.71 -10.57 -1.81
CA ALA A 851 14.35 -11.09 -0.48
C ALA A 851 12.86 -11.34 -0.37
N LEU A 852 12.48 -12.32 0.46
CA LEU A 852 11.11 -12.54 0.88
C LEU A 852 10.97 -12.20 2.37
N ALA A 853 10.03 -11.32 2.69
CA ALA A 853 9.76 -10.90 4.05
C ALA A 853 8.29 -11.10 4.39
N GLY A 854 7.98 -11.31 5.67
CA GLY A 854 6.60 -11.34 6.10
C GLY A 854 6.43 -11.27 7.61
N HIS A 855 5.22 -10.92 8.03
CA HIS A 855 4.86 -10.77 9.45
C HIS A 855 3.89 -11.84 9.91
N SER A 856 4.01 -12.32 11.15
CA SER A 856 3.09 -13.30 11.74
C SER A 856 3.03 -14.59 10.90
N LEU A 857 1.83 -15.03 10.46
CA LEU A 857 1.70 -16.12 9.50
C LEU A 857 2.50 -15.87 8.21
N GLY A 858 2.62 -14.61 7.77
CA GLY A 858 3.49 -14.22 6.66
C GLY A 858 4.97 -14.42 6.94
N GLY A 859 5.41 -14.36 8.21
CA GLY A 859 6.79 -14.69 8.58
C GLY A 859 7.09 -16.18 8.39
N LEU A 860 6.13 -17.05 8.78
CA LEU A 860 6.18 -18.49 8.49
C LEU A 860 6.19 -18.75 6.97
N THR A 861 5.26 -18.14 6.24
CA THR A 861 5.20 -18.24 4.78
C THR A 861 6.50 -17.74 4.12
N ALA A 862 7.11 -16.67 4.64
CA ALA A 862 8.34 -16.13 4.10
C ALA A 862 9.50 -17.13 4.21
N LEU A 863 9.67 -17.79 5.35
CA LEU A 863 10.74 -18.79 5.48
C LEU A 863 10.47 -20.02 4.61
N LEU A 864 9.25 -20.55 4.59
CA LEU A 864 8.89 -21.67 3.72
C LEU A 864 9.05 -21.31 2.22
N GLY A 865 8.69 -20.09 1.82
CA GLY A 865 8.85 -19.61 0.45
C GLY A 865 10.32 -19.49 0.05
N VAL A 866 11.19 -19.05 0.96
CA VAL A 866 12.65 -19.02 0.73
C VAL A 866 13.21 -20.42 0.55
N GLU A 867 12.69 -21.42 1.25
CA GLU A 867 13.10 -22.82 1.07
C GLU A 867 12.62 -23.38 -0.28
N LEU A 868 11.36 -23.11 -0.65
CA LEU A 868 10.71 -23.70 -1.81
C LEU A 868 11.04 -23.02 -3.14
N ASP A 869 11.44 -21.74 -3.14
CA ASP A 869 11.81 -21.01 -4.35
C ASP A 869 13.26 -20.48 -4.26
N SER A 870 14.11 -21.04 -5.12
CA SER A 870 15.54 -20.72 -5.19
C SER A 870 15.86 -19.27 -5.57
N ARG A 871 14.91 -18.56 -6.19
CA ARG A 871 15.07 -17.16 -6.63
C ARG A 871 15.16 -16.19 -5.45
N PHE A 872 14.50 -16.51 -4.34
CA PHE A 872 14.68 -15.74 -3.10
C PHE A 872 16.06 -16.00 -2.52
N ARG A 873 16.85 -14.93 -2.36
CA ARG A 873 18.23 -14.96 -1.86
C ARG A 873 18.33 -14.74 -0.36
N ALA A 874 17.35 -14.08 0.26
CA ALA A 874 17.30 -13.86 1.70
C ALA A 874 15.86 -13.89 2.23
N GLY A 875 15.70 -14.20 3.52
CA GLY A 875 14.41 -14.27 4.20
C GLY A 875 14.34 -13.39 5.44
N ILE A 876 13.18 -12.79 5.70
CA ILE A 876 12.91 -12.04 6.94
C ILE A 876 11.58 -12.48 7.54
N SER A 877 11.63 -13.08 8.73
CA SER A 877 10.45 -13.40 9.54
C SER A 877 10.26 -12.34 10.62
N ILE A 878 9.13 -11.63 10.58
CA ILE A 878 8.74 -10.61 11.56
C ILE A 878 7.68 -11.22 12.48
N ASP A 879 8.05 -11.54 13.71
CA ASP A 879 7.22 -12.09 14.78
C ASP A 879 6.36 -13.29 14.32
N GLY A 880 6.93 -14.10 13.41
CA GLY A 880 6.32 -15.32 12.91
C GLY A 880 6.45 -16.45 13.91
N VAL A 881 5.34 -17.13 14.20
CA VAL A 881 5.32 -18.34 15.05
C VAL A 881 5.61 -19.54 14.17
N MET A 882 6.59 -20.36 14.55
CA MET A 882 7.00 -21.51 13.76
C MET A 882 7.13 -22.76 14.63
N PRO A 883 6.47 -23.87 14.26
CA PRO A 883 6.87 -25.19 14.72
C PRO A 883 8.22 -25.54 14.10
N GLY A 884 9.22 -25.90 14.92
CA GLY A 884 10.60 -26.11 14.45
C GLY A 884 10.74 -27.25 13.44
N SER A 885 9.80 -28.20 13.44
CA SER A 885 9.79 -29.37 12.56
C SER A 885 9.42 -29.11 11.09
N LEU A 886 8.99 -27.89 10.75
CA LEU A 886 8.54 -27.54 9.40
C LEU A 886 9.64 -27.01 8.47
N PHE A 887 10.84 -26.73 8.97
CA PHE A 887 11.88 -26.03 8.20
C PHE A 887 13.14 -26.88 8.03
N SER A 888 13.63 -27.00 6.78
CA SER A 888 14.89 -27.69 6.50
C SER A 888 16.09 -26.75 6.70
N PRO A 889 17.28 -27.28 7.07
CA PRO A 889 18.48 -26.45 7.18
C PRO A 889 18.78 -25.67 5.90
N THR A 890 19.12 -24.38 6.03
CA THR A 890 19.35 -23.47 4.89
C THR A 890 20.65 -22.70 5.02
N ASP A 891 21.34 -22.48 3.90
CA ASP A 891 22.53 -21.62 3.80
C ASP A 891 22.18 -20.19 3.37
N LYS A 892 20.90 -19.91 3.09
CA LYS A 892 20.44 -18.57 2.72
C LYS A 892 20.42 -17.65 3.94
N PRO A 893 20.73 -16.35 3.76
CA PRO A 893 20.60 -15.36 4.83
C PRO A 893 19.18 -15.26 5.40
N ILE A 894 19.02 -15.39 6.73
CA ILE A 894 17.73 -15.26 7.41
C ILE A 894 17.79 -14.26 8.59
N MET A 895 16.84 -13.33 8.63
CA MET A 895 16.60 -12.47 9.79
C MET A 895 15.31 -12.88 10.50
N MET A 896 15.38 -12.99 11.83
CA MET A 896 14.23 -13.15 12.71
C MET A 896 14.06 -11.88 13.54
N LEU A 897 13.01 -11.11 13.28
CA LEU A 897 12.65 -9.95 14.08
C LEU A 897 11.52 -10.32 15.01
N PHE A 898 11.70 -10.17 16.31
CA PHE A 898 10.71 -10.53 17.30
C PHE A 898 10.14 -9.32 18.05
N ALA A 899 8.87 -9.41 18.43
CA ALA A 899 8.14 -8.35 19.11
C ALA A 899 7.33 -8.88 20.32
N ARG A 900 7.69 -10.04 20.92
CA ARG A 900 6.96 -10.61 22.08
C ARG A 900 7.72 -10.88 23.37
N GLY A 901 8.99 -10.51 23.48
CA GLY A 901 9.85 -10.99 24.59
C GLY A 901 10.17 -12.49 24.49
N ASP A 902 11.07 -12.98 25.36
CA ASP A 902 11.89 -14.19 25.21
C ASP A 902 11.39 -15.28 24.25
N HIS A 903 12.08 -15.40 23.11
CA HIS A 903 11.64 -16.11 21.89
C HIS A 903 12.40 -17.41 21.66
N TRP A 904 13.32 -17.78 22.55
CA TRP A 904 14.18 -18.95 22.38
C TRP A 904 13.55 -20.21 22.98
N ASP A 905 12.33 -20.52 22.55
CA ASP A 905 11.70 -21.81 22.84
C ASP A 905 12.36 -22.95 22.04
N ALA A 906 11.95 -24.20 22.32
CA ALA A 906 12.55 -25.37 21.69
C ALA A 906 12.45 -25.34 20.16
N ASP A 907 11.32 -24.86 19.63
CA ASP A 907 11.07 -24.75 18.20
C ASP A 907 11.95 -23.67 17.55
N THR A 908 12.05 -22.50 18.16
CA THR A 908 12.88 -21.40 17.68
C THR A 908 14.36 -21.74 17.77
N CYS A 909 14.79 -22.43 18.83
CA CYS A 909 16.15 -22.95 18.93
C CYS A 909 16.43 -24.03 17.88
N HIS A 910 15.46 -24.88 17.55
CA HIS A 910 15.60 -25.86 16.47
C HIS A 910 15.74 -25.19 15.11
N LEU A 911 14.83 -24.27 14.78
CA LEU A 911 14.90 -23.45 13.56
C LEU A 911 16.24 -22.74 13.45
N TRP A 912 16.67 -22.05 14.52
CA TRP A 912 17.92 -21.32 14.54
C TRP A 912 19.12 -22.22 14.22
N LYS A 913 19.20 -23.42 14.81
CA LYS A 913 20.25 -24.40 14.52
C LYS A 913 20.27 -24.81 13.04
N GLY A 914 19.10 -24.87 12.39
CA GLY A 914 18.98 -25.12 10.94
C GLY A 914 19.44 -23.97 10.04
N LEU A 915 19.52 -22.74 10.54
CA LEU A 915 20.03 -21.59 9.78
C LEU A 915 21.58 -21.66 9.72
N ARG A 916 22.15 -22.18 8.64
CA ARG A 916 23.60 -22.34 8.46
C ARG A 916 24.28 -21.13 7.81
N GLY A 917 23.51 -20.35 7.05
CA GLY A 917 23.96 -19.10 6.42
C GLY A 917 24.04 -17.90 7.37
N PRO A 918 24.27 -16.68 6.85
CA PRO A 918 24.19 -15.45 7.63
C PRO A 918 22.84 -15.34 8.35
N ARG A 919 22.85 -15.22 9.68
CA ARG A 919 21.61 -15.18 10.47
C ARG A 919 21.64 -14.08 11.52
N LEU A 920 20.50 -13.45 11.72
CA LEU A 920 20.35 -12.32 12.65
C LEU A 920 19.03 -12.44 13.41
N ALA A 921 19.09 -12.45 14.74
CA ALA A 921 17.91 -12.28 15.58
C ALA A 921 17.87 -10.84 16.13
N VAL A 922 16.74 -10.15 15.95
CA VAL A 922 16.49 -8.78 16.42
C VAL A 922 15.28 -8.82 17.34
N ASN A 923 15.44 -8.47 18.60
CA ASN A 923 14.38 -8.50 19.61
C ASN A 923 13.99 -7.08 20.02
N LEU A 924 12.76 -6.68 19.73
CA LEU A 924 12.19 -5.40 20.16
C LEU A 924 11.66 -5.53 21.61
N LYS A 925 12.46 -5.13 22.60
CA LYS A 925 12.09 -5.25 24.03
C LYS A 925 10.87 -4.41 24.37
N GLY A 926 9.91 -5.06 25.02
CA GLY A 926 8.67 -4.44 25.42
C GLY A 926 7.69 -4.22 24.27
N ALA A 927 8.01 -4.54 23.01
CA ALA A 927 7.05 -4.46 21.91
C ALA A 927 5.92 -5.50 22.06
N GLU A 928 4.87 -5.34 21.26
CA GLU A 928 3.84 -6.34 21.03
C GLU A 928 3.75 -6.80 19.56
N HIS A 929 2.89 -7.77 19.26
CA HIS A 929 2.87 -8.37 17.93
C HIS A 929 2.55 -7.38 16.81
N LEU A 930 1.69 -6.40 17.09
CA LEU A 930 1.27 -5.39 16.13
C LEU A 930 2.27 -4.22 16.05
N THR A 931 3.29 -4.18 16.90
CA THR A 931 4.30 -3.11 16.90
C THR A 931 5.06 -2.98 15.59
N PRO A 932 5.42 -4.07 14.87
CA PRO A 932 6.10 -3.95 13.58
C PRO A 932 5.19 -3.54 12.42
N SER A 933 3.88 -3.32 12.64
CA SER A 933 2.93 -2.90 11.61
C SER A 933 2.53 -1.42 11.75
N ASP A 934 1.82 -0.89 10.77
CA ASP A 934 1.33 0.48 10.74
C ASP A 934 0.37 0.80 11.90
N ALA A 935 -0.18 -0.21 12.57
CA ALA A 935 -0.96 -0.05 13.79
C ALA A 935 -0.21 0.78 14.84
N VAL A 936 1.13 0.67 14.90
CA VAL A 936 1.97 1.37 15.88
C VAL A 936 1.86 2.89 15.82
N TRP A 937 1.62 3.46 14.63
CA TRP A 937 1.46 4.89 14.43
C TRP A 937 0.02 5.29 14.12
N LEU A 938 -0.79 4.43 13.48
CA LEU A 938 -2.22 4.68 13.26
C LEU A 938 -3.01 4.73 14.57
N ALA A 939 -2.80 3.75 15.45
CA ALA A 939 -3.39 3.68 16.77
C ALA A 939 -2.36 4.09 17.85
N ASN A 940 -1.62 5.17 17.58
CA ASN A 940 -0.58 5.66 18.48
C ASN A 940 -1.11 5.82 19.92
N GLY A 941 -0.37 5.25 20.88
CA GLY A 941 -0.73 5.19 22.30
C GLY A 941 -1.56 3.97 22.70
N ALA A 942 -2.15 3.22 21.76
CA ALA A 942 -2.85 1.96 22.01
C ALA A 942 -2.09 0.72 21.55
N ILE A 943 -0.97 0.87 20.83
CA ILE A 943 -0.06 -0.23 20.49
C ILE A 943 1.19 -0.12 21.34
N LYS A 944 1.69 -1.24 21.88
CA LYS A 944 2.90 -1.14 22.70
C LYS A 944 4.10 -0.73 21.87
N THR A 945 4.94 0.10 22.46
CA THR A 945 6.32 0.27 22.03
C THR A 945 7.28 0.08 23.21
N GLY A 946 8.58 -0.04 22.92
CA GLY A 946 9.62 -0.02 23.94
C GLY A 946 9.64 1.27 24.76
N THR A 947 10.62 1.43 25.64
CA THR A 947 10.82 2.65 26.42
C THR A 947 11.17 3.88 25.57
N VAL A 948 11.64 3.69 24.33
CA VAL A 948 12.03 4.75 23.38
C VAL A 948 10.86 5.38 22.61
N GLY A 949 9.63 4.86 22.79
CA GLY A 949 8.42 5.37 22.15
C GLY A 949 8.28 5.01 20.66
N MET A 950 7.17 5.48 20.06
CA MET A 950 6.73 5.12 18.70
C MET A 950 7.73 5.48 17.60
N THR A 951 8.23 6.72 17.55
CA THR A 951 9.13 7.16 16.47
C THR A 951 10.42 6.35 16.40
N ARG A 952 11.07 6.10 17.55
CA ARG A 952 12.31 5.31 17.60
C ARG A 952 12.04 3.82 17.38
N THR A 953 10.88 3.32 17.78
CA THR A 953 10.48 1.94 17.49
C THR A 953 10.29 1.73 15.98
N VAL A 954 9.59 2.65 15.31
CA VAL A 954 9.47 2.67 13.84
C VAL A 954 10.85 2.75 13.17
N GLY A 955 11.73 3.64 13.66
CA GLY A 955 13.10 3.76 13.19
C GLY A 955 13.89 2.45 13.32
N SER A 956 13.74 1.75 14.44
CA SER A 956 14.43 0.48 14.66
C SER A 956 14.00 -0.60 13.67
N VAL A 957 12.69 -0.78 13.42
CA VAL A 957 12.21 -1.78 12.45
C VAL A 957 12.79 -1.49 11.06
N ARG A 958 12.77 -0.22 10.64
CA ARG A 958 13.32 0.23 9.35
C ARG A 958 14.82 -0.05 9.24
N ASP A 959 15.59 0.41 10.20
CA ASP A 959 17.06 0.36 10.15
C ASP A 959 17.59 -1.07 10.23
N TYR A 960 17.02 -1.92 11.09
CA TYR A 960 17.45 -3.32 11.20
C TYR A 960 17.10 -4.13 9.95
N VAL A 961 15.89 -3.96 9.39
CA VAL A 961 15.50 -4.63 8.15
C VAL A 961 16.36 -4.13 6.98
N ALA A 962 16.54 -2.82 6.84
CA ALA A 962 17.36 -2.25 5.77
C ALA A 962 18.83 -2.67 5.91
N GLY A 963 19.41 -2.63 7.12
CA GLY A 963 20.79 -3.05 7.36
C GLY A 963 21.03 -4.52 7.02
N PHE A 964 20.12 -5.41 7.41
CA PHE A 964 20.20 -6.82 7.04
C PHE A 964 20.13 -7.04 5.53
N LEU A 965 19.20 -6.37 4.84
CA LEU A 965 19.08 -6.44 3.38
C LEU A 965 20.31 -5.86 2.68
N ASP A 966 20.85 -4.76 3.17
CA ASP A 966 22.05 -4.13 2.62
C ASP A 966 23.26 -5.06 2.73
N ALA A 967 23.41 -5.73 3.87
CA ALA A 967 24.52 -6.65 4.08
C ALA A 967 24.44 -7.89 3.18
N ASN A 968 23.24 -8.42 2.98
CA ASN A 968 23.05 -9.73 2.33
C ASN A 968 22.64 -9.66 0.86
N LEU A 969 22.12 -8.52 0.39
CA LEU A 969 21.80 -8.30 -1.03
C LEU A 969 22.74 -7.30 -1.70
N ASN A 970 23.21 -6.27 -0.99
CA ASN A 970 24.05 -5.21 -1.57
C ASN A 970 25.54 -5.36 -1.23
N GLY A 971 25.93 -6.44 -0.55
CA GLY A 971 27.33 -6.73 -0.21
C GLY A 971 27.94 -5.73 0.76
N LYS A 972 27.12 -4.98 1.52
CA LYS A 972 27.65 -4.14 2.59
C LYS A 972 28.18 -5.02 3.73
N PRO A 973 29.23 -4.60 4.45
CA PRO A 973 29.70 -5.35 5.60
C PRO A 973 28.60 -5.51 6.66
N MET A 974 28.48 -6.71 7.22
CA MET A 974 27.54 -7.00 8.32
C MET A 974 28.08 -6.50 9.69
N ASP A 975 29.30 -5.95 9.72
CA ASP A 975 30.02 -5.49 10.91
C ASP A 975 29.69 -4.05 11.34
N ASP A 976 28.63 -3.46 10.79
CA ASP A 976 28.06 -2.22 11.30
C ASP A 976 27.66 -2.40 12.78
N ARG A 977 27.97 -1.40 13.61
CA ARG A 977 27.60 -1.33 15.03
C ARG A 977 26.11 -1.61 15.25
N LEU A 978 25.25 -1.29 14.29
CA LEU A 978 23.82 -1.61 14.35
C LEU A 978 23.55 -3.12 14.39
N LEU A 979 24.21 -3.92 13.54
CA LEU A 979 23.89 -5.34 13.32
C LEU A 979 24.70 -6.30 14.20
N MET A 980 25.75 -5.81 14.87
CA MET A 980 26.62 -6.62 15.71
C MET A 980 26.42 -6.45 17.22
N GLY A 981 25.56 -5.53 17.68
CA GLY A 981 25.34 -5.36 19.13
C GLY A 981 24.45 -4.19 19.52
N LEU A 982 24.70 -3.66 20.72
CA LEU A 982 23.91 -2.57 21.31
C LEU A 982 24.07 -1.28 20.49
N SER A 983 22.94 -0.75 20.00
CA SER A 983 22.88 0.56 19.37
C SER A 983 22.42 1.61 20.38
N VAL A 984 23.18 2.70 20.51
CA VAL A 984 22.81 3.86 21.35
C VAL A 984 21.50 4.51 20.88
N ASN A 985 21.21 4.41 19.58
CA ASN A 985 19.97 4.96 19.01
C ASN A 985 18.74 4.10 19.36
N TYR A 986 18.95 2.79 19.57
CA TYR A 986 17.90 1.79 19.80
C TYR A 986 18.18 0.92 21.05
N PRO A 987 18.19 1.51 22.26
CA PRO A 987 18.52 0.79 23.50
C PRO A 987 17.53 -0.31 23.89
N ASP A 988 16.30 -0.29 23.34
CA ASP A 988 15.32 -1.36 23.53
C ASP A 988 15.48 -2.52 22.55
N VAL A 989 16.46 -2.48 21.66
CA VAL A 989 16.69 -3.57 20.70
C VAL A 989 17.87 -4.42 21.16
N GLU A 990 17.62 -5.72 21.21
CA GLU A 990 18.66 -6.72 21.44
C GLU A 990 18.93 -7.48 20.15
N VAL A 991 20.21 -7.61 19.82
CA VAL A 991 20.67 -8.24 18.59
C VAL A 991 21.51 -9.45 18.95
N THR A 992 21.19 -10.58 18.35
CA THR A 992 21.84 -11.86 18.65
C THR A 992 22.22 -12.58 17.36
N THR A 993 23.50 -12.92 17.24
CA THR A 993 24.04 -13.81 16.20
C THR A 993 24.44 -15.19 16.76
N ARG A 994 24.38 -15.35 18.10
CA ARG A 994 24.60 -16.60 18.85
C ARG A 994 23.67 -16.66 20.08
N PRO A 995 22.58 -17.44 20.05
CA PRO A 995 21.59 -17.44 21.12
C PRO A 995 21.98 -18.30 22.32
N SER A 996 21.35 -18.00 23.44
CA SER A 996 21.35 -18.80 24.67
C SER A 996 20.42 -20.01 24.59
N CYS A 997 20.53 -20.80 23.51
CA CYS A 997 19.93 -22.13 23.46
C CYS A 997 20.79 -23.06 24.35
N GLY A 998 20.38 -23.28 25.60
CA GLY A 998 21.15 -24.02 26.61
C GLY A 998 21.72 -25.35 26.10
N GLY A 999 23.00 -25.59 26.39
CA GLY A 999 23.71 -26.80 26.00
C GLY A 999 23.25 -28.03 26.76
N ALA A 1000 22.76 -29.02 26.03
CA ALA A 1000 22.92 -30.43 26.38
C ALA A 1000 23.97 -31.00 25.42
N GLN A 1001 25.09 -31.44 26.00
CA GLN A 1001 26.21 -32.22 25.46
C GLN A 1001 26.39 -32.26 23.94
N GLU A 1002 27.44 -31.57 23.47
CA GLU A 1002 28.35 -32.18 22.49
C GLU A 1002 28.92 -33.45 23.13
N ASP A 1003 28.26 -34.59 22.95
CA ASP A 1003 28.92 -35.88 23.12
C ASP A 1003 29.74 -36.13 21.85
N THR A 1004 31.03 -35.81 21.98
CA THR A 1004 32.09 -36.45 21.23
C THR A 1004 31.91 -37.97 21.25
N GLN A 1005 31.53 -38.58 20.12
CA GLN A 1005 32.08 -39.88 19.71
C GLN A 1005 31.70 -40.26 18.27
N LYS A 1006 32.76 -40.27 17.44
CA LYS A 1006 32.98 -40.96 16.15
C LYS A 1006 32.13 -40.59 14.93
#